data_AF-A0A1F7WGS3-F1
#
_entry.id   AF-A0A1F7WGS3-F1
#
_cell.length_a   1.000
_cell.length_b   1.000
_cell.length_c   1.000
_cell.angle_alpha   90.00
_cell.angle_beta   90.00
_cell.angle_gamma   90.00
#
_symmetry.space_group_name_H-M   'P 1'
#
loop_
_entity.id
_entity.type
_entity.pdbx_description
1 polymer ?
#
loop_
_entity_poly.entity_id
_entity_poly.type
_entity_poly.pdbx_seq_one_letter_code
_entity_poly.pdbx_strand_id
1 'polypeptide(L)'
;MKTNFKWLLPIVMAAVLLLCASYAGAAEIDKRIFNEFKKKSDAAKVSVILRLKSQVVFKNLPRDASRSSYVKRALENHARISQRSFVDYIKSLGKDIKYESLWITNAVVVSCDRATLELISAREEIDSVWLNSKVQLINPVDASYQPGKKASGNEWNIDLVNAPAVWEKYNLRGEGVLIGHIDTGCEGTHPDCKDKIYAFRDFISGNNAAPYDDQGHGTHTVGTILGGNASGKFIGAAPRATIAVAKVFDKSGSAQDDGILKAMQWIMDPDENPSTNDVPRLVSNSWGSSQMSKTYWDVVNNWRAANIYPLFAAGNSGPSPKTVGTPGGFPHSVAVGASTSADKIASFSSRGPVAWDGVTYVKPDVSAPGENIYSAVPGGKWGSKSGTSMATPLVAGVIALLYQAKPELSIDEITQILETTGKDLGEPGKDNIFGSCRIDVYQAVTRVLNSGVLTLKVTGPDGNPLVARVEINDTMKLETKGDGTLKTTLEAGAYKVKVSCFGFIGESFGVTLEKDGVFAKTIVMNKAPLSNIIGAVTDKVSGLPVAASIYVTDAPVQPVQTDPKTGKFVLSVPAGDYKLKVAAFKYKIELASVSVASTPVSVKFELQPLPPVLLIADTPDSGKLAKYYKTAIDALKLSYTYHDLSIAEEVTSDLLIQYPLVIWFTGAESGKTLTEGDQNAVKAYLNAGGSLLLTGQDIGYELKEKPFYTSVLSAKYLADSSKVKNLAATSEFPEFEGFTAVLDGTDSANNQKYADVISILAPAKLIVNYQDPAASNKTGAALAVKNEVYRLVYLAFGFEGIAGEAVRCDFMKRAVKFLMPDPNAKIGSLAAAEARLSSARNAKDLAYTAELECEKIIADVKNSKIDRLNAFTANFEKNPKAQIYRVMGESLRSSLIHEINQNNSAALKPIMEKISALLN
;
A
#
# COMPACT_ATOMS: atom_id res chain seq x y z
N MET A 1 -44.21 31.40 42.67
CA MET A 1 -42.95 30.81 43.19
C MET A 1 -42.28 30.09 42.02
N LYS A 2 -41.47 30.74 41.17
CA LYS A 2 -40.01 30.90 41.31
C LYS A 2 -39.32 29.72 42.01
N THR A 3 -38.75 28.77 41.24
CA THR A 3 -37.40 28.22 41.41
C THR A 3 -37.01 27.18 40.32
N ASN A 4 -35.83 27.43 39.72
CA ASN A 4 -34.76 26.49 39.33
C ASN A 4 -34.98 25.37 38.30
N PHE A 5 -34.68 25.66 37.02
CA PHE A 5 -34.16 24.66 36.05
C PHE A 5 -33.15 25.27 35.05
N LYS A 6 -32.21 26.10 35.54
CA LYS A 6 -31.14 26.71 34.71
C LYS A 6 -29.76 26.02 34.81
N TRP A 7 -29.64 24.87 35.47
CA TRP A 7 -28.35 24.21 35.74
C TRP A 7 -28.11 22.86 35.05
N LEU A 8 -29.00 22.40 34.15
CA LEU A 8 -28.84 21.10 33.48
C LEU A 8 -28.37 21.15 32.02
N LEU A 9 -28.38 22.31 31.36
CA LEU A 9 -27.87 22.45 29.98
C LEU A 9 -26.33 22.44 29.84
N PRO A 10 -25.52 22.97 30.78
CA PRO A 10 -24.06 22.98 30.63
C PRO A 10 -23.40 21.63 30.94
N ILE A 11 -24.04 20.78 31.75
CA ILE A 11 -23.48 19.51 32.21
C ILE A 11 -23.63 18.42 31.12
N VAL A 12 -24.67 18.49 30.30
CA VAL A 12 -24.84 17.58 29.14
C VAL A 12 -23.90 17.95 27.97
N MET A 13 -23.55 19.23 27.79
CA MET A 13 -22.52 19.63 26.81
C MET A 13 -21.10 19.33 27.28
N ALA A 14 -20.81 19.42 28.58
CA ALA A 14 -19.49 19.06 29.13
C ALA A 14 -19.22 17.55 29.10
N ALA A 15 -20.25 16.71 29.28
CA ALA A 15 -20.13 15.25 29.18
C ALA A 15 -19.89 14.76 27.73
N VAL A 16 -20.35 15.50 26.71
CA VAL A 16 -20.08 15.21 25.30
C VAL A 16 -18.69 15.71 24.85
N LEU A 17 -18.13 16.73 25.50
CA LEU A 17 -16.78 17.24 25.21
C LEU A 17 -15.64 16.50 25.95
N LEU A 18 -15.94 15.78 27.04
CA LEU A 18 -14.96 15.00 27.81
C LEU A 18 -14.81 13.52 27.37
N LEU A 19 -15.57 13.07 26.37
CA LEU A 19 -15.45 11.73 25.78
C LEU A 19 -14.65 11.68 24.45
N CYS A 20 -14.11 12.82 23.99
CA CYS A 20 -13.29 12.88 22.77
C CYS A 20 -11.78 12.73 23.01
N ALA A 21 -11.35 12.50 24.25
CA ALA A 21 -9.94 12.42 24.62
C ALA A 21 -9.42 10.98 24.72
N SER A 22 -9.72 10.14 23.72
CA SER A 22 -8.99 8.90 23.40
C SER A 22 -9.45 8.29 22.08
N TYR A 23 -9.44 9.04 20.96
CA TYR A 23 -9.67 8.46 19.64
C TYR A 23 -8.35 8.30 18.88
N ALA A 24 -7.75 7.12 18.99
CA ALA A 24 -6.76 6.66 18.05
C ALA A 24 -7.50 6.20 16.77
N GLY A 25 -7.35 6.94 15.67
CA GLY A 25 -7.75 6.50 14.32
C GLY A 25 -8.94 7.23 13.70
N ALA A 26 -8.82 8.53 13.48
CA ALA A 26 -9.74 9.28 12.61
C ALA A 26 -9.63 8.79 11.16
N ALA A 27 -10.76 8.73 10.44
CA ALA A 27 -10.81 8.31 9.04
C ALA A 27 -9.93 9.19 8.14
N GLU A 28 -9.31 8.61 7.12
CA GLU A 28 -8.59 9.37 6.09
C GLU A 28 -9.61 10.04 5.16
N ILE A 29 -9.68 11.38 5.17
CA ILE A 29 -10.64 12.13 4.36
C ILE A 29 -9.94 12.75 3.14
N ASP A 30 -10.48 12.46 1.97
CA ASP A 30 -10.08 13.09 0.71
C ASP A 30 -10.27 14.61 0.78
N LYS A 31 -9.15 15.34 0.74
CA LYS A 31 -9.11 16.80 0.86
C LYS A 31 -9.97 17.52 -0.18
N ARG A 32 -10.23 16.90 -1.34
CA ARG A 32 -11.03 17.49 -2.41
C ARG A 32 -12.49 17.70 -2.01
N ILE A 33 -12.99 16.93 -1.04
CA ILE A 33 -14.33 17.10 -0.48
C ILE A 33 -14.50 18.51 0.10
N PHE A 34 -13.49 19.00 0.84
CA PHE A 34 -13.52 20.35 1.41
C PHE A 34 -13.42 21.44 0.34
N ASN A 35 -12.79 21.16 -0.81
CA ASN A 35 -12.80 22.09 -1.94
C ASN A 35 -14.20 22.20 -2.56
N GLU A 36 -14.99 21.11 -2.59
CA GLU A 36 -16.37 21.17 -3.06
C GLU A 36 -17.27 21.98 -2.13
N PHE A 37 -17.12 21.86 -0.81
CA PHE A 37 -17.85 22.72 0.14
C PHE A 37 -17.45 24.19 0.00
N LYS A 38 -16.15 24.49 -0.17
CA LYS A 38 -15.68 25.86 -0.40
C LYS A 38 -16.28 26.49 -1.67
N LYS A 39 -16.45 25.71 -2.74
CA LYS A 39 -17.04 26.19 -4.00
C LYS A 39 -18.55 26.41 -3.92
N LYS A 40 -19.26 25.61 -3.12
CA LYS A 40 -20.73 25.61 -3.07
C LYS A 40 -21.24 26.33 -1.83
N SER A 41 -21.13 25.69 -0.67
CA SER A 41 -21.34 26.20 0.69
C SER A 41 -21.23 25.01 1.66
N ASP A 42 -21.05 25.26 2.96
CA ASP A 42 -21.05 24.19 3.98
C ASP A 42 -22.42 23.49 4.11
N ALA A 43 -23.51 24.15 3.70
CA ALA A 43 -24.87 23.58 3.67
C ALA A 43 -25.19 22.81 2.38
N ALA A 44 -24.36 22.94 1.33
CA ALA A 44 -24.55 22.21 0.09
C ALA A 44 -24.34 20.71 0.31
N LYS A 45 -25.12 19.87 -0.37
CA LYS A 45 -24.91 18.41 -0.33
C LYS A 45 -23.76 18.02 -1.27
N VAL A 46 -22.78 17.33 -0.73
CA VAL A 46 -21.65 16.72 -1.45
C VAL A 46 -21.77 15.20 -1.32
N SER A 47 -21.62 14.50 -2.44
CA SER A 47 -21.63 13.03 -2.45
C SER A 47 -20.24 12.50 -2.12
N VAL A 48 -20.19 11.60 -1.14
CA VAL A 48 -18.96 10.96 -0.65
C VAL A 48 -19.16 9.46 -0.55
N ILE A 49 -18.06 8.71 -0.59
CA ILE A 49 -18.02 7.26 -0.44
C ILE A 49 -17.27 6.98 0.87
N LEU A 50 -17.98 6.45 1.86
CA LEU A 50 -17.41 6.10 3.17
C LEU A 50 -17.06 4.62 3.20
N ARG A 51 -15.76 4.33 3.13
CA ARG A 51 -15.24 2.97 3.21
C ARG A 51 -15.10 2.55 4.67
N LEU A 52 -15.61 1.38 5.01
CA LEU A 52 -15.49 0.82 6.36
C LEU A 52 -14.14 0.12 6.55
N LYS A 53 -13.61 0.13 7.78
CA LYS A 53 -12.35 -0.54 8.16
C LYS A 53 -12.40 -2.06 7.94
N SER A 54 -13.53 -2.66 8.27
CA SER A 54 -13.70 -4.11 8.18
C SER A 54 -13.89 -4.51 6.72
N GLN A 55 -12.89 -5.11 6.09
CA GLN A 55 -12.99 -5.69 4.75
C GLN A 55 -12.96 -7.21 4.81
N VAL A 56 -13.48 -7.89 3.79
CA VAL A 56 -13.41 -9.35 3.73
C VAL A 56 -11.97 -9.79 3.49
N VAL A 57 -11.46 -10.68 4.35
CA VAL A 57 -10.20 -11.38 4.12
C VAL A 57 -10.51 -12.80 3.68
N PHE A 58 -10.29 -13.09 2.40
CA PHE A 58 -10.56 -14.43 1.87
C PHE A 58 -9.49 -15.44 2.33
N LYS A 59 -9.89 -16.41 3.14
CA LYS A 59 -9.07 -17.56 3.52
C LYS A 59 -9.60 -18.82 2.84
N ASN A 60 -8.71 -19.62 2.25
CA ASN A 60 -9.04 -20.89 1.61
C ASN A 60 -10.15 -20.79 0.54
N LEU A 61 -9.96 -19.90 -0.44
CA LEU A 61 -10.89 -19.77 -1.57
C LEU A 61 -11.11 -21.13 -2.27
N PRO A 62 -12.37 -21.48 -2.63
CA PRO A 62 -12.65 -22.66 -3.43
C PRO A 62 -11.80 -22.67 -4.71
N ARG A 63 -11.38 -23.85 -5.15
CA ARG A 63 -10.58 -24.01 -6.38
C ARG A 63 -11.40 -24.47 -7.58
N ASP A 64 -12.70 -24.63 -7.39
CA ASP A 64 -13.66 -25.05 -8.41
C ASP A 64 -14.53 -23.87 -8.89
N ALA A 65 -15.54 -24.18 -9.70
CA ALA A 65 -16.44 -23.21 -10.29
C ALA A 65 -17.30 -22.43 -9.27
N SER A 66 -17.36 -22.86 -7.99
CA SER A 66 -18.14 -22.18 -6.94
C SER A 66 -17.44 -20.95 -6.34
N ARG A 67 -16.16 -20.72 -6.68
CA ARG A 67 -15.32 -19.67 -6.09
C ARG A 67 -15.91 -18.27 -6.23
N SER A 68 -16.37 -17.89 -7.42
CA SER A 68 -16.96 -16.58 -7.69
C SER A 68 -18.20 -16.33 -6.84
N SER A 69 -19.13 -17.29 -6.80
CA SER A 69 -20.34 -17.20 -5.99
C SER A 69 -20.03 -17.20 -4.50
N TYR A 70 -19.00 -17.92 -4.04
CA TYR A 70 -18.51 -17.83 -2.66
C TYR A 70 -18.02 -16.42 -2.32
N VAL A 71 -17.17 -15.83 -3.18
CA VAL A 71 -16.64 -14.48 -2.98
C VAL A 71 -17.75 -13.45 -2.94
N LYS A 72 -18.68 -13.49 -3.91
CA LYS A 72 -19.85 -12.61 -3.95
C LYS A 72 -20.67 -12.69 -2.66
N ARG A 73 -21.09 -13.90 -2.26
CA ARG A 73 -21.87 -14.10 -1.03
C ARG A 73 -21.13 -13.65 0.23
N ALA A 74 -19.82 -13.85 0.29
CA ALA A 74 -19.01 -13.41 1.42
C ALA A 74 -19.00 -11.88 1.51
N LEU A 75 -18.80 -11.18 0.40
CA LEU A 75 -18.84 -9.70 0.34
C LEU A 75 -20.23 -9.15 0.69
N GLU A 76 -21.29 -9.71 0.09
CA GLU A 76 -22.68 -9.32 0.38
C GLU A 76 -23.04 -9.49 1.85
N ASN A 77 -22.72 -10.66 2.43
CA ASN A 77 -23.02 -10.92 3.84
C ASN A 77 -22.19 -10.05 4.77
N HIS A 78 -20.91 -9.87 4.47
CA HIS A 78 -20.03 -9.02 5.26
C HIS A 78 -20.55 -7.60 5.29
N ALA A 79 -20.78 -7.00 4.12
CA ALA A 79 -21.33 -5.65 4.01
C ALA A 79 -22.67 -5.49 4.72
N ARG A 80 -23.61 -6.44 4.52
CA ARG A 80 -24.92 -6.44 5.19
C ARG A 80 -24.80 -6.41 6.72
N ILE A 81 -23.81 -7.11 7.27
CA ILE A 81 -23.58 -7.20 8.72
C ILE A 81 -22.83 -5.96 9.20
N SER A 82 -21.68 -5.63 8.60
CA SER A 82 -20.79 -4.56 9.07
C SER A 82 -21.35 -3.16 8.83
N GLN A 83 -22.16 -2.96 7.79
CA GLN A 83 -22.75 -1.65 7.50
C GLN A 83 -23.98 -1.35 8.37
N ARG A 84 -24.57 -2.33 9.04
CA ARG A 84 -25.87 -2.18 9.72
C ARG A 84 -25.86 -1.03 10.73
N SER A 85 -24.91 -1.03 11.66
CA SER A 85 -24.82 0.01 12.70
C SER A 85 -24.61 1.40 12.11
N PHE A 86 -23.78 1.49 11.07
CA PHE A 86 -23.48 2.76 10.42
C PHE A 86 -24.67 3.30 9.61
N VAL A 87 -25.37 2.42 8.89
CA VAL A 87 -26.59 2.75 8.15
C VAL A 87 -27.72 3.17 9.11
N ASP A 88 -27.90 2.47 10.23
CA ASP A 88 -28.89 2.86 11.24
C ASP A 88 -28.53 4.20 11.89
N TYR A 89 -27.24 4.49 12.08
CA TYR A 89 -26.77 5.81 12.49
C TYR A 89 -27.10 6.89 11.45
N ILE A 90 -26.83 6.67 10.17
CA ILE A 90 -27.19 7.61 9.09
C ILE A 90 -28.70 7.92 9.13
N LYS A 91 -29.55 6.90 9.26
CA LYS A 91 -31.01 7.09 9.36
C LYS A 91 -31.40 7.92 10.58
N SER A 92 -30.67 7.79 11.69
CA SER A 92 -30.94 8.56 12.92
C SER A 92 -30.62 10.05 12.80
N LEU A 93 -29.71 10.42 11.88
CA LEU A 93 -29.31 11.81 11.63
C LEU A 93 -30.36 12.62 10.84
N GLY A 94 -31.31 11.95 10.18
CA GLY A 94 -32.44 12.59 9.50
C GLY A 94 -32.97 11.79 8.32
N LYS A 95 -34.28 11.90 8.06
CA LYS A 95 -34.96 11.17 6.97
C LYS A 95 -34.54 11.59 5.56
N ASP A 96 -33.93 12.77 5.41
CA ASP A 96 -33.55 13.33 4.11
C ASP A 96 -32.13 12.94 3.65
N ILE A 97 -31.37 12.21 4.48
CA ILE A 97 -30.02 11.78 4.12
C ILE A 97 -30.12 10.54 3.23
N LYS A 98 -29.88 10.74 1.93
CA LYS A 98 -29.79 9.65 0.96
C LYS A 98 -28.48 8.90 1.13
N TYR A 99 -28.59 7.58 1.21
CA TYR A 99 -27.44 6.68 1.25
C TYR A 99 -27.65 5.47 0.36
N GLU A 100 -26.56 4.85 -0.07
CA GLU A 100 -26.56 3.61 -0.85
C GLU A 100 -25.40 2.70 -0.46
N SER A 101 -25.69 1.41 -0.29
CA SER A 101 -24.70 0.42 0.12
C SER A 101 -23.94 -0.16 -1.06
N LEU A 102 -22.62 -0.26 -0.93
CA LEU A 102 -21.72 -0.99 -1.82
C LEU A 102 -21.13 -2.16 -1.06
N TRP A 103 -21.51 -3.38 -1.43
CA TRP A 103 -20.98 -4.61 -0.84
C TRP A 103 -19.59 -4.97 -1.37
N ILE A 104 -19.27 -4.65 -2.63
CA ILE A 104 -18.01 -5.06 -3.26
C ILE A 104 -16.78 -4.34 -2.72
N THR A 105 -16.93 -3.25 -1.98
CA THR A 105 -15.83 -2.49 -1.34
C THR A 105 -16.14 -2.13 0.12
N ASN A 106 -17.13 -2.81 0.69
CA ASN A 106 -17.75 -2.51 1.98
C ASN A 106 -17.80 -1.01 2.31
N ALA A 107 -18.53 -0.26 1.50
CA ALA A 107 -18.66 1.18 1.63
C ALA A 107 -20.12 1.61 1.56
N VAL A 108 -20.39 2.83 2.01
CA VAL A 108 -21.70 3.47 1.88
C VAL A 108 -21.51 4.81 1.20
N VAL A 109 -22.25 5.03 0.12
CA VAL A 109 -22.32 6.32 -0.57
C VAL A 109 -23.32 7.19 0.17
N VAL A 110 -22.95 8.42 0.51
CA VAL A 110 -23.83 9.35 1.23
C VAL A 110 -23.78 10.72 0.56
N SER A 111 -24.93 11.37 0.43
CA SER A 111 -25.02 12.77 0.03
C SER A 111 -25.31 13.63 1.25
N CYS A 112 -24.30 14.37 1.73
CA CYS A 112 -24.35 15.05 3.02
C CYS A 112 -23.81 16.48 2.95
N ASP A 113 -24.25 17.33 3.87
CA ASP A 113 -23.61 18.63 4.11
C ASP A 113 -22.36 18.44 4.98
N ARG A 114 -21.63 19.54 5.23
CA ARG A 114 -20.37 19.47 5.97
C ARG A 114 -20.55 19.01 7.41
N ALA A 115 -21.58 19.50 8.11
CA ALA A 115 -21.83 19.13 9.49
C ALA A 115 -22.14 17.64 9.62
N THR A 116 -22.95 17.11 8.69
CA THR A 116 -23.24 15.68 8.61
C THR A 116 -21.99 14.89 8.26
N LEU A 117 -21.16 15.35 7.32
CA LEU A 117 -19.89 14.71 6.97
C LEU A 117 -18.99 14.55 8.20
N GLU A 118 -18.81 15.62 8.99
CA GLU A 118 -18.00 15.60 10.21
C GLU A 118 -18.50 14.54 11.19
N LEU A 119 -19.83 14.39 11.35
CA LEU A 119 -20.44 13.38 12.21
C LEU A 119 -20.24 11.95 11.72
N ILE A 120 -20.41 11.69 10.41
CA ILE A 120 -20.31 10.34 9.85
C ILE A 120 -18.86 9.90 9.67
N SER A 121 -17.92 10.82 9.40
CA SER A 121 -16.49 10.49 9.27
C SER A 121 -15.79 10.26 10.62
N ALA A 122 -16.37 10.74 11.71
CA ALA A 122 -15.84 10.54 13.07
C ALA A 122 -16.16 9.15 13.65
N ARG A 123 -16.95 8.34 12.92
CA ARG A 123 -17.36 6.99 13.33
C ARG A 123 -16.17 6.04 13.29
N GLU A 124 -15.98 5.27 14.36
CA GLU A 124 -14.84 4.36 14.51
C GLU A 124 -14.77 3.33 13.38
N GLU A 125 -15.92 2.89 12.88
CA GLU A 125 -16.04 1.91 11.81
C GLU A 125 -15.58 2.42 10.43
N ILE A 126 -15.40 3.75 10.25
CA ILE A 126 -15.00 4.35 8.98
C ILE A 126 -13.48 4.46 8.89
N ASP A 127 -12.94 3.94 7.78
CA ASP A 127 -11.52 3.94 7.48
C ASP A 127 -11.11 5.16 6.66
N SER A 128 -11.86 5.42 5.60
CA SER A 128 -11.57 6.51 4.68
C SER A 128 -12.85 7.06 4.05
N VAL A 129 -12.80 8.33 3.69
CA VAL A 129 -13.87 9.03 2.98
C VAL A 129 -13.33 9.57 1.67
N TRP A 130 -13.89 9.07 0.56
CA TRP A 130 -13.51 9.49 -0.79
C TRP A 130 -14.55 10.44 -1.36
N LEU A 131 -14.11 11.43 -2.13
CA LEU A 131 -15.02 12.22 -2.93
C LEU A 131 -15.65 11.32 -4.00
N ASN A 132 -16.98 11.29 -4.10
CA ASN A 132 -17.65 10.67 -5.25
C ASN A 132 -17.41 11.58 -6.47
N SER A 133 -16.34 11.31 -7.20
CA SER A 133 -15.80 12.18 -8.23
C SER A 133 -16.28 11.75 -9.60
N LYS A 134 -16.24 12.69 -10.54
CA LYS A 134 -16.42 12.36 -11.96
C LYS A 134 -15.15 11.75 -12.53
N VAL A 135 -15.27 10.57 -13.10
CA VAL A 135 -14.25 9.93 -13.95
C VAL A 135 -14.58 10.24 -15.40
N GLN A 136 -13.55 10.58 -16.16
CA GLN A 136 -13.65 10.75 -17.60
C GLN A 136 -13.17 9.48 -18.31
N LEU A 137 -13.81 9.17 -19.41
CA LEU A 137 -13.35 8.16 -20.34
C LEU A 137 -11.92 8.50 -20.83
N ILE A 138 -11.11 7.48 -21.10
CA ILE A 138 -9.84 7.68 -21.79
C ILE A 138 -10.18 7.98 -23.25
N ASN A 139 -10.29 9.28 -23.56
CA ASN A 139 -10.71 9.72 -24.88
C ASN A 139 -9.72 9.27 -25.95
N PRO A 140 -10.22 8.70 -27.07
CA PRO A 140 -9.39 8.41 -28.22
C PRO A 140 -8.67 9.67 -28.72
N VAL A 141 -7.40 9.50 -29.09
CA VAL A 141 -6.59 10.53 -29.75
C VAL A 141 -6.91 10.47 -31.25
N ASP A 142 -7.16 11.63 -31.86
CA ASP A 142 -7.70 11.82 -33.22
C ASP A 142 -9.19 11.45 -33.42
N ALA A 143 -10.02 12.48 -33.36
CA ALA A 143 -11.47 12.44 -33.57
C ALA A 143 -11.90 12.38 -35.05
N SER A 144 -10.98 12.26 -36.01
CA SER A 144 -11.38 12.11 -37.41
C SER A 144 -11.86 10.68 -37.64
N TYR A 145 -13.17 10.46 -37.49
CA TYR A 145 -13.83 9.32 -38.12
C TYR A 145 -13.39 9.26 -39.58
N GLN A 146 -12.57 8.28 -39.92
CA GLN A 146 -12.28 7.94 -41.30
C GLN A 146 -13.25 6.83 -41.69
N PRO A 147 -14.23 7.08 -42.57
CA PRO A 147 -15.08 6.01 -43.09
C PRO A 147 -14.17 4.98 -43.78
N GLY A 148 -14.11 3.77 -43.23
CA GLY A 148 -13.40 2.68 -43.88
C GLY A 148 -14.14 2.27 -45.16
N LYS A 149 -13.42 2.10 -46.25
CA LYS A 149 -13.96 1.40 -47.43
C LYS A 149 -14.15 -0.08 -47.07
N LYS A 150 -15.24 -0.70 -47.52
CA LYS A 150 -15.38 -2.17 -47.50
C LYS A 150 -14.15 -2.78 -48.18
N ALA A 151 -13.34 -3.49 -47.42
CA ALA A 151 -12.22 -4.28 -47.90
C ALA A 151 -12.32 -5.67 -47.30
N SER A 152 -11.74 -6.66 -47.96
CA SER A 152 -11.74 -8.08 -47.53
C SER A 152 -10.49 -8.41 -46.74
N GLY A 153 -10.60 -9.27 -45.72
CA GLY A 153 -9.45 -9.79 -44.96
C GLY A 153 -9.63 -9.61 -43.45
N ASN A 154 -8.52 -9.53 -42.72
CA ASN A 154 -8.53 -9.15 -41.32
C ASN A 154 -8.11 -7.68 -41.19
N GLU A 155 -8.46 -7.04 -40.07
CA GLU A 155 -7.87 -5.76 -39.75
C GLU A 155 -6.40 -5.93 -39.35
N TRP A 156 -5.55 -4.95 -39.67
CA TRP A 156 -4.09 -5.07 -39.50
C TRP A 156 -3.68 -5.39 -38.06
N ASN A 157 -4.44 -4.91 -37.07
CA ASN A 157 -4.18 -5.15 -35.66
C ASN A 157 -4.41 -6.61 -35.27
N ILE A 158 -5.38 -7.27 -35.92
CA ILE A 158 -5.70 -8.69 -35.76
C ILE A 158 -4.58 -9.54 -36.38
N ASP A 159 -4.10 -9.15 -37.57
CA ASP A 159 -2.98 -9.82 -38.24
C ASP A 159 -1.67 -9.65 -37.47
N LEU A 160 -1.36 -8.43 -37.00
CA LEU A 160 -0.07 -8.15 -36.34
C LEU A 160 0.13 -8.96 -35.06
N VAL A 161 -0.96 -9.25 -34.33
CA VAL A 161 -0.91 -10.09 -33.13
C VAL A 161 -1.08 -11.58 -33.44
N ASN A 162 -1.17 -11.98 -34.71
CA ASN A 162 -1.30 -13.38 -35.15
C ASN A 162 -2.56 -14.11 -34.66
N ALA A 163 -3.67 -13.38 -34.41
CA ALA A 163 -4.94 -14.01 -34.01
C ALA A 163 -5.53 -14.98 -35.06
N PRO A 164 -5.46 -14.71 -36.40
CA PRO A 164 -6.02 -15.61 -37.41
C PRO A 164 -5.40 -17.00 -37.41
N ALA A 165 -4.09 -17.10 -37.13
CA ALA A 165 -3.40 -18.38 -37.04
C ALA A 165 -3.98 -19.26 -35.91
N VAL A 166 -4.47 -18.67 -34.82
CA VAL A 166 -5.15 -19.40 -33.74
C VAL A 166 -6.52 -19.89 -34.21
N TRP A 167 -7.27 -19.04 -34.89
CA TRP A 167 -8.59 -19.39 -35.41
C TRP A 167 -8.54 -20.53 -36.42
N GLU A 168 -7.53 -20.51 -37.30
CA GLU A 168 -7.36 -21.49 -38.37
C GLU A 168 -6.78 -22.81 -37.84
N LYS A 169 -5.73 -22.73 -37.01
CA LYS A 169 -5.00 -23.93 -36.56
C LYS A 169 -5.68 -24.65 -35.41
N TYR A 170 -6.27 -23.91 -34.47
CA TYR A 170 -6.82 -24.46 -33.23
C TYR A 170 -8.34 -24.35 -33.14
N ASN A 171 -9.00 -23.69 -34.11
CA ASN A 171 -10.45 -23.47 -34.11
C ASN A 171 -10.97 -22.83 -32.82
N LEU A 172 -10.19 -21.90 -32.26
CA LEU A 172 -10.55 -21.11 -31.08
C LEU A 172 -10.97 -19.72 -31.53
N ARG A 173 -12.18 -19.27 -31.19
CA ARG A 173 -12.71 -17.93 -31.53
C ARG A 173 -13.41 -17.25 -30.35
N GLY A 174 -13.22 -17.74 -29.13
CA GLY A 174 -13.75 -17.22 -27.87
C GLY A 174 -15.02 -17.92 -27.38
N GLU A 175 -15.46 -19.00 -28.01
CA GLU A 175 -16.69 -19.71 -27.63
C GLU A 175 -16.72 -20.08 -26.15
N GLY A 176 -17.86 -19.85 -25.49
CA GLY A 176 -18.07 -20.21 -24.08
C GLY A 176 -17.43 -19.27 -23.06
N VAL A 177 -16.73 -18.22 -23.50
CA VAL A 177 -16.14 -17.22 -22.61
C VAL A 177 -17.02 -15.97 -22.55
N LEU A 178 -17.45 -15.64 -21.32
CA LEU A 178 -18.15 -14.40 -21.02
C LEU A 178 -17.14 -13.33 -20.56
N ILE A 179 -17.23 -12.16 -21.18
CA ILE A 179 -16.39 -10.99 -20.96
C ILE A 179 -17.21 -9.90 -20.29
N GLY A 180 -16.70 -9.26 -19.26
CA GLY A 180 -17.29 -8.07 -18.66
C GLY A 180 -16.80 -6.82 -19.38
N HIS A 181 -17.65 -5.82 -19.53
CA HIS A 181 -17.30 -4.56 -20.18
C HIS A 181 -17.99 -3.41 -19.47
N ILE A 182 -17.20 -2.43 -19.03
CA ILE A 182 -17.69 -1.24 -18.32
C ILE A 182 -17.28 -0.04 -19.14
N ASP A 183 -18.24 0.62 -19.81
CA ASP A 183 -17.95 1.67 -20.80
C ASP A 183 -19.19 2.56 -21.09
N THR A 184 -19.30 3.16 -22.28
CA THR A 184 -20.44 3.99 -22.72
C THR A 184 -21.65 3.17 -23.22
N GLY A 185 -21.57 1.85 -23.20
CA GLY A 185 -22.60 0.94 -23.70
C GLY A 185 -22.18 0.20 -24.97
N CYS A 186 -23.15 -0.39 -25.68
CA CYS A 186 -22.91 -1.03 -26.97
C CYS A 186 -24.21 -1.04 -27.78
N GLU A 187 -24.17 -0.62 -29.05
CA GLU A 187 -25.32 -0.77 -29.95
C GLU A 187 -25.60 -2.26 -30.21
N GLY A 188 -26.61 -2.81 -29.54
CA GLY A 188 -26.95 -4.24 -29.64
C GLY A 188 -27.51 -4.66 -31.01
N THR A 189 -27.94 -3.70 -31.82
CA THR A 189 -28.40 -3.92 -33.21
C THR A 189 -27.27 -3.86 -34.23
N HIS A 190 -26.06 -3.47 -33.82
CA HIS A 190 -24.92 -3.37 -34.73
C HIS A 190 -24.58 -4.76 -35.31
N PRO A 191 -24.41 -4.92 -36.64
CA PRO A 191 -24.20 -6.24 -37.26
C PRO A 191 -23.06 -7.08 -36.65
N ASP A 192 -22.00 -6.45 -36.17
CA ASP A 192 -20.86 -7.13 -35.54
C ASP A 192 -21.03 -7.42 -34.03
N CYS A 193 -22.02 -6.80 -33.37
CA CYS A 193 -22.29 -6.95 -31.92
C CYS A 193 -23.59 -7.70 -31.63
N LYS A 194 -24.50 -7.77 -32.60
CA LYS A 194 -25.80 -8.43 -32.49
C LYS A 194 -25.62 -9.89 -32.06
N ASP A 195 -26.52 -10.33 -31.19
CA ASP A 195 -26.59 -11.70 -30.64
C ASP A 195 -25.39 -12.13 -29.77
N LYS A 196 -24.50 -11.19 -29.40
CA LYS A 196 -23.32 -11.46 -28.53
C LYS A 196 -23.41 -10.82 -27.15
N ILE A 197 -24.35 -9.89 -26.94
CA ILE A 197 -24.57 -9.24 -25.65
C ILE A 197 -25.38 -10.21 -24.78
N TYR A 198 -24.71 -10.79 -23.78
CA TYR A 198 -25.31 -11.71 -22.80
C TYR A 198 -26.23 -10.97 -21.84
N ALA A 199 -25.74 -9.84 -21.30
CA ALA A 199 -26.47 -8.98 -20.39
C ALA A 199 -26.10 -7.51 -20.66
N PHE A 200 -27.05 -6.61 -20.45
CA PHE A 200 -26.82 -5.17 -20.57
C PHE A 200 -27.50 -4.45 -19.41
N ARG A 201 -26.79 -3.49 -18.80
CA ARG A 201 -27.36 -2.62 -17.78
C ARG A 201 -26.87 -1.19 -17.93
N ASP A 202 -27.80 -0.24 -17.86
CA ASP A 202 -27.50 1.18 -17.84
C ASP A 202 -27.56 1.75 -16.41
N PHE A 203 -26.41 2.14 -15.89
CA PHE A 203 -26.24 2.75 -14.57
C PHE A 203 -26.49 4.27 -14.56
N ILE A 204 -26.85 4.86 -15.71
CA ILE A 204 -27.11 6.30 -15.86
C ILE A 204 -28.61 6.59 -15.77
N SER A 205 -29.41 5.94 -16.62
CA SER A 205 -30.88 6.10 -16.58
C SER A 205 -31.57 5.13 -15.63
N GLY A 206 -30.86 4.11 -15.13
CA GLY A 206 -31.37 3.13 -14.18
C GLY A 206 -32.37 2.13 -14.77
N ASN A 207 -32.42 1.99 -16.10
CA ASN A 207 -33.39 1.15 -16.81
C ASN A 207 -32.74 -0.08 -17.47
N ASN A 208 -33.50 -1.19 -17.52
CA ASN A 208 -33.24 -2.34 -18.39
C ASN A 208 -33.59 -2.00 -19.85
N ALA A 209 -32.88 -1.03 -20.43
CA ALA A 209 -33.04 -0.66 -21.83
C ALA A 209 -32.48 -1.75 -22.75
N ALA A 210 -32.99 -1.81 -23.99
CA ALA A 210 -32.29 -2.54 -25.05
C ALA A 210 -30.86 -2.00 -25.18
N PRO A 211 -29.84 -2.84 -25.47
CA PRO A 211 -28.46 -2.37 -25.52
C PRO A 211 -28.26 -1.25 -26.53
N TYR A 212 -27.71 -0.14 -26.06
CA TYR A 212 -27.44 1.04 -26.87
C TYR A 212 -26.11 1.70 -26.48
N ASP A 213 -25.64 2.61 -27.33
CA ASP A 213 -24.48 3.45 -27.08
C ASP A 213 -24.67 4.81 -27.77
N ASP A 214 -24.80 5.85 -26.96
CA ASP A 214 -25.03 7.23 -27.39
C ASP A 214 -23.75 8.07 -27.45
N GLN A 215 -22.59 7.44 -27.22
CA GLN A 215 -21.27 8.07 -27.32
C GLN A 215 -20.43 7.40 -28.43
N GLY A 216 -20.43 6.07 -28.49
CA GLY A 216 -19.82 5.26 -29.55
C GLY A 216 -18.48 4.59 -29.22
N HIS A 217 -17.85 4.93 -28.11
CA HIS A 217 -16.60 4.32 -27.66
C HIS A 217 -16.79 2.87 -27.23
N GLY A 218 -17.83 2.58 -26.44
CA GLY A 218 -18.15 1.24 -26.01
C GLY A 218 -18.44 0.29 -27.18
N THR A 219 -19.20 0.73 -28.19
CA THR A 219 -19.44 -0.05 -29.42
C THR A 219 -18.14 -0.37 -30.16
N HIS A 220 -17.20 0.57 -30.22
CA HIS A 220 -15.89 0.38 -30.87
C HIS A 220 -14.99 -0.60 -30.13
N THR A 221 -14.96 -0.48 -28.80
CA THR A 221 -14.20 -1.41 -27.96
C THR A 221 -14.81 -2.81 -27.99
N VAL A 222 -16.13 -2.97 -27.88
CA VAL A 222 -16.82 -4.27 -28.06
C VAL A 222 -16.54 -4.86 -29.43
N GLY A 223 -16.58 -4.05 -30.50
CA GLY A 223 -16.22 -4.51 -31.85
C GLY A 223 -14.77 -5.01 -31.95
N THR A 224 -13.83 -4.40 -31.20
CA THR A 224 -12.42 -4.84 -31.16
C THR A 224 -12.23 -6.15 -30.39
N ILE A 225 -13.15 -6.46 -29.45
CA ILE A 225 -13.18 -7.75 -28.75
C ILE A 225 -13.82 -8.82 -29.64
N LEU A 226 -15.05 -8.56 -30.12
CA LEU A 226 -15.97 -9.57 -30.62
C LEU A 226 -16.37 -9.40 -32.09
N GLY A 227 -16.02 -8.30 -32.74
CA GLY A 227 -16.55 -7.99 -34.05
C GLY A 227 -16.20 -9.07 -35.08
N GLY A 228 -17.22 -9.48 -35.83
CA GLY A 228 -17.11 -10.51 -36.86
C GLY A 228 -16.63 -9.90 -38.17
N ASN A 229 -17.14 -10.43 -39.28
CA ASN A 229 -16.81 -10.00 -40.63
C ASN A 229 -17.92 -9.17 -41.30
N ALA A 230 -18.87 -8.60 -40.54
CA ALA A 230 -19.99 -7.88 -41.15
C ALA A 230 -19.56 -6.60 -41.88
N SER A 231 -18.41 -6.04 -41.50
CA SER A 231 -17.73 -4.96 -42.24
C SER A 231 -17.12 -5.38 -43.59
N GLY A 232 -17.00 -6.69 -43.84
CA GLY A 232 -16.12 -7.28 -44.85
C GLY A 232 -14.74 -7.69 -44.31
N LYS A 233 -14.38 -7.24 -43.10
CA LYS A 233 -13.16 -7.61 -42.38
C LYS A 233 -13.46 -8.20 -41.01
N PHE A 234 -12.65 -9.16 -40.55
CA PHE A 234 -12.61 -9.53 -39.13
C PHE A 234 -11.93 -8.41 -38.32
N ILE A 235 -12.68 -7.80 -37.39
CA ILE A 235 -12.23 -6.66 -36.57
C ILE A 235 -12.02 -7.01 -35.08
N GLY A 236 -12.54 -8.15 -34.62
CA GLY A 236 -12.44 -8.61 -33.24
C GLY A 236 -11.53 -9.83 -33.05
N ALA A 237 -10.80 -9.89 -31.93
CA ALA A 237 -9.90 -11.02 -31.63
C ALA A 237 -10.63 -12.32 -31.22
N ALA A 238 -11.79 -12.21 -30.56
CA ALA A 238 -12.59 -13.33 -30.08
C ALA A 238 -14.04 -13.24 -30.61
N PRO A 239 -14.25 -13.44 -31.92
CA PRO A 239 -15.52 -13.09 -32.57
C PRO A 239 -16.75 -13.91 -32.13
N ARG A 240 -16.55 -14.97 -31.33
CA ARG A 240 -17.60 -15.87 -30.83
C ARG A 240 -17.67 -15.93 -29.29
N ALA A 241 -16.98 -15.05 -28.58
CA ALA A 241 -17.24 -14.82 -27.16
C ALA A 241 -18.55 -14.05 -26.94
N THR A 242 -19.03 -14.04 -25.70
CA THR A 242 -20.18 -13.25 -25.26
C THR A 242 -19.76 -12.16 -24.28
N ILE A 243 -20.60 -11.14 -24.08
CA ILE A 243 -20.25 -9.96 -23.28
C ILE A 243 -21.39 -9.45 -22.41
N ALA A 244 -21.06 -9.14 -21.16
CA ALA A 244 -21.92 -8.41 -20.23
C ALA A 244 -21.50 -6.93 -20.23
N VAL A 245 -22.38 -6.05 -20.69
CA VAL A 245 -22.10 -4.63 -20.91
C VAL A 245 -22.77 -3.78 -19.84
N ALA A 246 -21.95 -3.15 -19.00
CA ALA A 246 -22.37 -2.13 -18.06
C ALA A 246 -22.10 -0.73 -18.65
N LYS A 247 -23.15 -0.02 -19.03
CA LYS A 247 -23.07 1.39 -19.41
C LYS A 247 -22.98 2.24 -18.15
N VAL A 248 -21.85 2.92 -17.96
CA VAL A 248 -21.63 3.85 -16.84
C VAL A 248 -21.26 5.26 -17.31
N PHE A 249 -20.70 5.39 -18.52
CA PHE A 249 -20.30 6.66 -19.09
C PHE A 249 -21.43 7.25 -19.95
N ASP A 250 -21.77 8.51 -19.70
CA ASP A 250 -22.80 9.23 -20.44
C ASP A 250 -22.34 9.60 -21.86
N LYS A 251 -23.22 10.25 -22.63
CA LYS A 251 -22.91 10.73 -23.99
C LYS A 251 -21.69 11.67 -24.07
N SER A 252 -21.26 12.25 -22.95
CA SER A 252 -20.06 13.10 -22.87
C SER A 252 -18.81 12.34 -22.45
N GLY A 253 -18.92 11.03 -22.17
CA GLY A 253 -17.81 10.21 -21.67
C GLY A 253 -17.55 10.43 -20.17
N SER A 254 -18.54 10.87 -19.39
CA SER A 254 -18.41 11.09 -17.95
C SER A 254 -19.18 10.05 -17.14
N ALA A 255 -18.60 9.58 -16.04
CA ALA A 255 -19.25 8.71 -15.06
C ALA A 255 -18.95 9.18 -13.63
N GLN A 256 -19.78 8.79 -12.66
CA GLN A 256 -19.49 8.98 -11.23
C GLN A 256 -18.83 7.73 -10.65
N ASP A 257 -17.92 7.90 -9.68
CA ASP A 257 -17.25 6.77 -9.02
C ASP A 257 -18.24 5.74 -8.46
N ASP A 258 -19.34 6.18 -7.85
CA ASP A 258 -20.35 5.27 -7.30
C ASP A 258 -21.09 4.46 -8.39
N GLY A 259 -21.37 5.07 -9.54
CA GLY A 259 -21.94 4.38 -10.70
C GLY A 259 -21.00 3.31 -11.25
N ILE A 260 -19.70 3.62 -11.32
CA ILE A 260 -18.66 2.66 -11.72
C ILE A 260 -18.58 1.53 -10.70
N LEU A 261 -18.52 1.82 -9.39
CA LEU A 261 -18.45 0.79 -8.35
C LEU A 261 -19.67 -0.14 -8.38
N LYS A 262 -20.88 0.38 -8.65
CA LYS A 262 -22.09 -0.44 -8.83
C LYS A 262 -22.04 -1.31 -10.08
N ALA A 263 -21.48 -0.81 -11.18
CA ALA A 263 -21.24 -1.63 -12.37
C ALA A 263 -20.23 -2.73 -12.09
N MET A 264 -19.14 -2.42 -11.39
CA MET A 264 -18.14 -3.42 -11.01
C MET A 264 -18.73 -4.52 -10.12
N GLN A 265 -19.70 -4.14 -9.29
CA GLN A 265 -20.48 -5.01 -8.43
C GLN A 265 -21.44 -5.91 -9.21
N TRP A 266 -22.20 -5.34 -10.14
CA TRP A 266 -23.12 -6.06 -11.01
C TRP A 266 -22.42 -7.06 -11.93
N ILE A 267 -21.21 -6.74 -12.40
CA ILE A 267 -20.40 -7.67 -13.20
C ILE A 267 -20.16 -9.01 -12.50
N MET A 268 -20.26 -9.11 -11.17
CA MET A 268 -20.12 -10.40 -10.48
C MET A 268 -21.34 -11.33 -10.60
N ASP A 269 -22.46 -10.82 -11.12
CA ASP A 269 -23.73 -11.53 -11.34
C ASP A 269 -24.59 -10.77 -12.39
N PRO A 270 -24.18 -10.75 -13.68
CA PRO A 270 -24.79 -9.91 -14.70
C PRO A 270 -26.28 -10.17 -14.99
N ASP A 271 -26.74 -11.42 -14.87
CA ASP A 271 -28.17 -11.76 -15.03
C ASP A 271 -29.00 -11.58 -13.74
N GLU A 272 -28.34 -11.19 -12.64
CA GLU A 272 -28.90 -11.02 -11.30
C GLU A 272 -29.60 -12.27 -10.74
N ASN A 273 -29.31 -13.44 -11.30
CA ASN A 273 -29.81 -14.72 -10.84
C ASN A 273 -28.70 -15.45 -10.07
N PRO A 274 -28.74 -15.46 -8.72
CA PRO A 274 -27.68 -16.08 -7.92
C PRO A 274 -27.60 -17.63 -8.08
N SER A 275 -28.48 -18.23 -8.87
CA SER A 275 -28.49 -19.66 -9.21
C SER A 275 -27.69 -19.99 -10.49
N THR A 276 -27.34 -18.99 -11.30
CA THR A 276 -26.47 -19.17 -12.47
C THR A 276 -25.01 -18.88 -12.08
N ASN A 277 -24.07 -19.36 -12.91
CA ASN A 277 -22.66 -19.02 -12.79
C ASN A 277 -22.23 -18.29 -14.05
N ASP A 278 -22.69 -17.06 -14.18
CA ASP A 278 -22.49 -16.16 -15.30
C ASP A 278 -21.47 -15.05 -14.98
N VAL A 279 -20.59 -15.30 -14.02
CA VAL A 279 -19.48 -14.40 -13.73
C VAL A 279 -18.56 -14.31 -14.97
N PRO A 280 -18.24 -13.11 -15.46
CA PRO A 280 -17.27 -12.98 -16.53
C PRO A 280 -15.87 -13.42 -16.10
N ARG A 281 -15.11 -14.02 -17.02
CA ARG A 281 -13.73 -14.47 -16.75
C ARG A 281 -12.72 -13.33 -16.69
N LEU A 282 -13.08 -12.21 -17.29
CA LEU A 282 -12.30 -10.98 -17.33
C LEU A 282 -13.22 -9.78 -17.48
N VAL A 283 -12.72 -8.59 -17.17
CA VAL A 283 -13.41 -7.33 -17.44
C VAL A 283 -12.48 -6.41 -18.21
N SER A 284 -12.94 -5.96 -19.37
CA SER A 284 -12.25 -4.96 -20.20
C SER A 284 -12.70 -3.57 -19.81
N ASN A 285 -11.76 -2.74 -19.34
CA ASN A 285 -12.02 -1.38 -18.89
C ASN A 285 -11.16 -0.37 -19.67
N SER A 286 -11.77 0.31 -20.63
CA SER A 286 -11.12 1.35 -21.43
C SER A 286 -11.34 2.76 -20.84
N TRP A 287 -11.24 2.85 -19.52
CA TRP A 287 -11.41 4.06 -18.74
C TRP A 287 -10.41 4.10 -17.58
N GLY A 288 -10.21 5.28 -17.01
CA GLY A 288 -9.32 5.48 -15.88
C GLY A 288 -9.25 6.96 -15.49
N SER A 289 -8.46 7.25 -14.47
CA SER A 289 -8.21 8.60 -13.97
C SER A 289 -6.70 8.82 -13.90
N SER A 290 -6.24 10.01 -14.29
CA SER A 290 -4.83 10.41 -14.09
C SER A 290 -4.47 10.58 -12.60
N GLN A 291 -5.45 10.52 -11.70
CA GLN A 291 -5.23 10.65 -10.27
C GLN A 291 -4.88 9.30 -9.64
N MET A 292 -3.84 9.31 -8.81
CA MET A 292 -3.47 8.16 -8.00
C MET A 292 -4.40 8.06 -6.79
N SER A 293 -5.47 7.26 -6.92
CA SER A 293 -6.46 7.01 -5.86
C SER A 293 -6.71 5.52 -5.64
N LYS A 294 -6.96 5.13 -4.38
CA LYS A 294 -7.34 3.77 -3.97
C LYS A 294 -8.86 3.50 -4.04
N THR A 295 -9.67 4.39 -4.62
CA THR A 295 -11.15 4.23 -4.74
C THR A 295 -11.58 2.85 -5.24
N TYR A 296 -10.84 2.28 -6.21
CA TYR A 296 -11.14 1.00 -6.84
C TYR A 296 -10.27 -0.16 -6.33
N TRP A 297 -9.39 0.09 -5.36
CA TRP A 297 -8.33 -0.84 -4.95
C TRP A 297 -8.88 -2.18 -4.46
N ASP A 298 -9.85 -2.14 -3.55
CA ASP A 298 -10.47 -3.34 -2.97
C ASP A 298 -11.29 -4.08 -4.00
N VAL A 299 -12.01 -3.37 -4.87
CA VAL A 299 -12.83 -3.99 -5.91
C VAL A 299 -11.99 -4.79 -6.88
N VAL A 300 -10.85 -4.25 -7.32
CA VAL A 300 -9.91 -4.99 -8.18
C VAL A 300 -9.35 -6.22 -7.46
N ASN A 301 -9.06 -6.14 -6.16
CA ASN A 301 -8.66 -7.31 -5.36
C ASN A 301 -9.78 -8.35 -5.24
N ASN A 302 -11.03 -7.90 -5.05
CA ASN A 302 -12.20 -8.75 -4.90
C ASN A 302 -12.56 -9.45 -6.22
N TRP A 303 -12.41 -8.78 -7.36
CA TRP A 303 -12.47 -9.39 -8.68
C TRP A 303 -11.43 -10.50 -8.85
N ARG A 304 -10.16 -10.25 -8.50
CA ARG A 304 -9.14 -11.31 -8.53
C ARG A 304 -9.48 -12.47 -7.60
N ALA A 305 -10.01 -12.18 -6.41
CA ALA A 305 -10.46 -13.22 -5.48
C ALA A 305 -11.56 -14.08 -6.13
N ALA A 306 -12.43 -13.50 -6.95
CA ALA A 306 -13.47 -14.19 -7.72
C ALA A 306 -13.01 -14.82 -9.04
N ASN A 307 -11.70 -14.84 -9.35
CA ASN A 307 -11.14 -15.27 -10.64
C ASN A 307 -11.61 -14.42 -11.85
N ILE A 308 -11.90 -13.15 -11.61
CA ILE A 308 -12.21 -12.16 -12.65
C ILE A 308 -10.92 -11.39 -12.98
N TYR A 309 -10.42 -11.52 -14.20
CA TYR A 309 -9.19 -10.84 -14.64
C TYR A 309 -9.41 -9.32 -14.84
N PRO A 310 -8.75 -8.44 -14.07
CA PRO A 310 -8.95 -6.98 -14.13
C PRO A 310 -8.05 -6.31 -15.19
N LEU A 311 -8.58 -6.11 -16.40
CA LEU A 311 -7.85 -5.51 -17.52
C LEU A 311 -8.24 -4.04 -17.72
N PHE A 312 -7.24 -3.16 -17.80
CA PHE A 312 -7.41 -1.71 -17.90
C PHE A 312 -6.53 -1.09 -18.99
N ALA A 313 -6.99 0.00 -19.57
CA ALA A 313 -6.16 0.86 -20.42
C ALA A 313 -5.10 1.61 -19.58
N ALA A 314 -3.88 1.74 -20.11
CA ALA A 314 -2.81 2.47 -19.42
C ALA A 314 -3.05 3.99 -19.36
N GLY A 315 -3.78 4.54 -20.33
CA GLY A 315 -4.04 5.99 -20.46
C GLY A 315 -3.43 6.60 -21.72
N ASN A 316 -3.90 7.79 -22.09
CA ASN A 316 -3.49 8.52 -23.28
C ASN A 316 -2.74 9.84 -22.93
N SER A 317 -1.96 9.84 -21.85
CA SER A 317 -1.27 11.04 -21.33
C SER A 317 0.26 10.99 -21.53
N GLY A 318 0.75 10.09 -22.37
CA GLY A 318 2.14 10.08 -22.84
C GLY A 318 2.49 11.31 -23.69
N PRO A 319 3.77 11.50 -24.07
CA PRO A 319 4.89 10.56 -23.91
C PRO A 319 5.68 10.72 -22.61
N SER A 320 5.27 11.62 -21.72
CA SER A 320 5.98 11.82 -20.44
C SER A 320 5.90 10.59 -19.54
N PRO A 321 6.95 10.29 -18.72
CA PRO A 321 6.89 9.23 -17.72
C PRO A 321 5.87 9.56 -16.61
N LYS A 322 5.48 8.56 -15.83
CA LYS A 322 4.53 8.67 -14.69
C LYS A 322 3.14 9.18 -15.09
N THR A 323 2.65 8.73 -16.23
CA THR A 323 1.37 9.14 -16.83
C THR A 323 0.33 8.02 -16.83
N VAL A 324 0.69 6.83 -16.33
CA VAL A 324 -0.27 5.75 -16.05
C VAL A 324 -1.06 6.09 -14.78
N GLY A 325 -2.38 6.09 -14.90
CA GLY A 325 -3.31 6.43 -13.83
C GLY A 325 -3.99 5.22 -13.17
N THR A 326 -5.05 5.41 -12.40
CA THR A 326 -5.82 4.32 -11.78
C THR A 326 -7.12 4.04 -12.53
N PRO A 327 -7.65 2.80 -12.49
CA PRO A 327 -7.11 1.61 -11.82
C PRO A 327 -5.93 0.93 -12.52
N GLY A 328 -5.63 1.22 -13.79
CA GLY A 328 -4.62 0.47 -14.55
C GLY A 328 -3.22 0.43 -13.93
N GLY A 329 -2.85 1.47 -13.18
CA GLY A 329 -1.60 1.57 -12.44
C GLY A 329 -1.54 0.75 -11.15
N PHE A 330 -2.57 0.01 -10.76
CA PHE A 330 -2.48 -0.84 -9.56
C PHE A 330 -1.54 -2.03 -9.78
N PRO A 331 -0.84 -2.50 -8.73
CA PRO A 331 0.03 -3.70 -8.84
C PRO A 331 -0.75 -4.95 -9.21
N HIS A 332 -2.01 -5.05 -8.79
CA HIS A 332 -2.89 -6.18 -9.00
C HIS A 332 -3.82 -6.03 -10.22
N SER A 333 -3.78 -4.91 -10.94
CA SER A 333 -4.42 -4.76 -12.26
C SER A 333 -3.43 -4.99 -13.39
N VAL A 334 -3.94 -5.24 -14.59
CA VAL A 334 -3.13 -5.33 -15.81
C VAL A 334 -3.44 -4.14 -16.72
N ALA A 335 -2.44 -3.30 -16.96
CA ALA A 335 -2.51 -2.11 -17.80
C ALA A 335 -1.95 -2.40 -19.20
N VAL A 336 -2.67 -1.94 -20.23
CA VAL A 336 -2.30 -2.15 -21.63
C VAL A 336 -1.88 -0.83 -22.29
N GLY A 337 -0.65 -0.81 -22.81
CA GLY A 337 -0.11 0.26 -23.66
C GLY A 337 -0.54 0.14 -25.13
N ALA A 338 -0.48 1.25 -25.88
CA ALA A 338 -0.88 1.30 -27.29
C ALA A 338 0.34 1.34 -28.22
N SER A 339 0.40 0.44 -29.20
CA SER A 339 1.38 0.44 -30.28
C SER A 339 0.77 0.81 -31.62
N THR A 340 1.63 1.20 -32.56
CA THR A 340 1.29 1.53 -33.95
C THR A 340 1.47 0.32 -34.86
N SER A 341 1.06 0.43 -36.12
CA SER A 341 1.28 -0.60 -37.15
C SER A 341 2.75 -0.85 -37.50
N ALA A 342 3.65 0.04 -37.08
CA ALA A 342 5.09 -0.10 -37.27
C ALA A 342 5.81 -0.72 -36.06
N ASP A 343 5.08 -1.37 -35.13
CA ASP A 343 5.62 -1.90 -33.87
C ASP A 343 6.35 -0.82 -33.03
N LYS A 344 5.92 0.45 -33.15
CA LYS A 344 6.36 1.54 -32.27
C LYS A 344 5.32 1.79 -31.19
N ILE A 345 5.72 2.26 -30.03
CA ILE A 345 4.76 2.75 -29.03
C ILE A 345 4.09 4.02 -29.58
N ALA A 346 2.78 4.13 -29.43
CA ALA A 346 2.05 5.34 -29.80
C ALA A 346 2.48 6.50 -28.89
N SER A 347 2.65 7.69 -29.44
CA SER A 347 3.17 8.85 -28.70
C SER A 347 2.31 9.22 -27.49
N PHE A 348 0.99 9.06 -27.61
CA PHE A 348 0.03 9.32 -26.54
C PHE A 348 0.00 8.23 -25.46
N SER A 349 0.54 7.03 -25.70
CA SER A 349 0.44 5.93 -24.74
C SER A 349 1.11 6.31 -23.42
N SER A 350 0.33 6.26 -22.33
CA SER A 350 0.84 6.55 -20.99
C SER A 350 1.96 5.59 -20.59
N ARG A 351 2.89 6.09 -19.77
CA ARG A 351 4.14 5.44 -19.38
C ARG A 351 4.31 5.42 -17.87
N GLY A 352 4.89 4.35 -17.35
CA GLY A 352 5.29 4.25 -15.96
C GLY A 352 6.50 5.14 -15.63
N PRO A 353 7.14 4.92 -14.46
CA PRO A 353 6.71 3.98 -13.43
C PRO A 353 5.52 4.50 -12.62
N VAL A 354 4.89 3.62 -11.86
CA VAL A 354 3.89 3.96 -10.82
C VAL A 354 4.42 3.54 -9.46
N ALA A 355 4.02 4.23 -8.39
CA ALA A 355 4.46 3.89 -7.03
C ALA A 355 3.26 3.73 -6.09
N TRP A 356 3.30 2.67 -5.29
CA TRP A 356 2.30 2.37 -4.25
C TRP A 356 3.01 1.93 -2.98
N ASP A 357 2.65 2.56 -1.87
CA ASP A 357 3.14 2.20 -0.54
C ASP A 357 4.68 2.08 -0.48
N GLY A 358 5.39 3.01 -1.16
CA GLY A 358 6.85 3.05 -1.23
C GLY A 358 7.52 2.10 -2.24
N VAL A 359 6.74 1.27 -2.94
CA VAL A 359 7.24 0.33 -3.95
C VAL A 359 6.95 0.86 -5.35
N THR A 360 7.97 0.83 -6.22
CA THR A 360 7.86 1.25 -7.61
C THR A 360 7.57 0.05 -8.51
N TYR A 361 6.61 0.20 -9.42
CA TYR A 361 6.18 -0.83 -10.37
C TYR A 361 6.33 -0.31 -11.80
N VAL A 362 6.70 -1.24 -12.69
CA VAL A 362 6.73 -0.98 -14.14
C VAL A 362 5.33 -1.11 -14.71
N LYS A 363 4.88 -0.08 -15.43
CA LYS A 363 3.63 -0.06 -16.19
C LYS A 363 3.87 0.61 -17.56
N PRO A 364 3.14 0.25 -18.64
CA PRO A 364 2.11 -0.81 -18.69
C PRO A 364 2.70 -2.21 -18.46
N ASP A 365 1.86 -3.24 -18.29
CA ASP A 365 2.34 -4.62 -18.12
C ASP A 365 2.70 -5.25 -19.47
N VAL A 366 1.88 -4.96 -20.48
CA VAL A 366 2.06 -5.34 -21.89
C VAL A 366 1.51 -4.25 -22.80
N SER A 367 1.85 -4.30 -24.09
CA SER A 367 1.30 -3.41 -25.11
C SER A 367 0.58 -4.18 -26.21
N ALA A 368 -0.34 -3.51 -26.90
CA ALA A 368 -1.04 -4.04 -28.06
C ALA A 368 -1.35 -2.92 -29.08
N PRO A 369 -1.63 -3.27 -30.35
CA PRO A 369 -2.11 -2.32 -31.35
C PRO A 369 -3.25 -1.42 -30.84
N GLY A 370 -3.02 -0.10 -30.86
CA GLY A 370 -3.98 0.88 -30.36
C GLY A 370 -4.08 2.15 -31.19
N GLU A 371 -3.31 2.34 -32.26
CA GLU A 371 -3.37 3.53 -33.12
C GLU A 371 -4.03 3.23 -34.46
N ASN A 372 -5.02 4.02 -34.89
CA ASN A 372 -5.76 3.83 -36.15
C ASN A 372 -6.45 2.46 -36.26
N ILE A 373 -7.18 2.06 -35.22
CA ILE A 373 -7.89 0.78 -35.14
C ILE A 373 -9.30 0.91 -35.70
N TYR A 374 -9.59 0.19 -36.78
CA TYR A 374 -10.91 0.14 -37.41
C TYR A 374 -11.84 -0.83 -36.68
N SER A 375 -13.01 -0.36 -36.26
CA SER A 375 -13.99 -1.19 -35.56
C SER A 375 -15.42 -0.64 -35.70
N ALA A 376 -16.39 -1.31 -35.08
CA ALA A 376 -17.80 -0.93 -35.04
C ALA A 376 -18.01 0.46 -34.41
N VAL A 377 -18.99 1.22 -34.89
CA VAL A 377 -19.45 2.48 -34.30
C VAL A 377 -20.98 2.58 -34.44
N PRO A 378 -21.67 3.37 -33.60
CA PRO A 378 -23.12 3.44 -33.62
C PRO A 378 -23.74 3.80 -34.98
N GLY A 379 -24.94 3.29 -35.21
CA GLY A 379 -25.70 3.44 -36.45
C GLY A 379 -25.41 2.35 -37.47
N GLY A 380 -24.91 1.19 -37.02
CA GLY A 380 -24.53 0.07 -37.91
C GLY A 380 -23.35 0.38 -38.83
N LYS A 381 -22.38 1.19 -38.39
CA LYS A 381 -21.26 1.69 -39.19
C LYS A 381 -19.92 1.25 -38.60
N TRP A 382 -18.83 1.54 -39.32
CA TRP A 382 -17.47 1.25 -38.88
C TRP A 382 -16.56 2.44 -39.09
N GLY A 383 -15.59 2.62 -38.20
CA GLY A 383 -14.63 3.73 -38.26
C GLY A 383 -13.38 3.48 -37.42
N SER A 384 -12.35 4.28 -37.67
CA SER A 384 -11.07 4.18 -36.95
C SER A 384 -11.00 5.10 -35.74
N LYS A 385 -10.37 4.62 -34.67
CA LYS A 385 -10.04 5.38 -33.44
C LYS A 385 -8.62 5.00 -32.97
N SER A 386 -7.96 5.90 -32.25
CA SER A 386 -6.65 5.63 -31.63
C SER A 386 -6.72 5.82 -30.11
N GLY A 387 -6.10 4.95 -29.33
CA GLY A 387 -6.04 5.04 -27.88
C GLY A 387 -5.58 3.73 -27.25
N THR A 388 -5.07 3.80 -26.03
CA THR A 388 -4.94 2.60 -25.16
C THR A 388 -6.29 1.90 -24.98
N SER A 389 -7.38 2.66 -25.07
CA SER A 389 -8.75 2.16 -25.16
C SER A 389 -9.05 1.18 -26.30
N MET A 390 -8.27 1.18 -27.38
CA MET A 390 -8.40 0.20 -28.48
C MET A 390 -7.41 -0.97 -28.33
N ALA A 391 -6.28 -0.75 -27.66
CA ALA A 391 -5.33 -1.81 -27.33
C ALA A 391 -5.88 -2.77 -26.26
N THR A 392 -6.51 -2.25 -25.20
CA THR A 392 -7.13 -3.03 -24.12
C THR A 392 -8.15 -4.07 -24.60
N PRO A 393 -9.18 -3.73 -25.41
CA PRO A 393 -10.15 -4.72 -25.89
C PRO A 393 -9.51 -5.79 -26.79
N LEU A 394 -8.45 -5.47 -27.53
CA LEU A 394 -7.73 -6.48 -28.28
C LEU A 394 -7.13 -7.53 -27.33
N VAL A 395 -6.44 -7.11 -26.27
CA VAL A 395 -5.92 -8.03 -25.23
C VAL A 395 -7.05 -8.79 -24.53
N ALA A 396 -8.21 -8.17 -24.31
CA ALA A 396 -9.37 -8.87 -23.74
C ALA A 396 -9.84 -10.04 -24.62
N GLY A 397 -9.92 -9.85 -25.94
CA GLY A 397 -10.23 -10.94 -26.88
C GLY A 397 -9.17 -12.04 -26.85
N VAL A 398 -7.90 -11.69 -26.71
CA VAL A 398 -6.79 -12.66 -26.60
C VAL A 398 -6.90 -13.49 -25.32
N ILE A 399 -7.19 -12.86 -24.19
CA ILE A 399 -7.44 -13.55 -22.93
C ILE A 399 -8.64 -14.49 -23.04
N ALA A 400 -9.69 -14.11 -23.79
CA ALA A 400 -10.81 -15.01 -24.05
C ALA A 400 -10.40 -16.25 -24.86
N LEU A 401 -9.51 -16.12 -25.85
CA LEU A 401 -8.95 -17.28 -26.55
C LEU A 401 -8.12 -18.18 -25.61
N LEU A 402 -7.36 -17.60 -24.68
CA LEU A 402 -6.60 -18.37 -23.67
C LEU A 402 -7.53 -19.13 -22.72
N TYR A 403 -8.61 -18.50 -22.25
CA TYR A 403 -9.60 -19.18 -21.40
C TYR A 403 -10.39 -20.26 -22.16
N GLN A 404 -10.67 -20.06 -23.45
CA GLN A 404 -11.26 -21.12 -24.27
C GLN A 404 -10.29 -22.31 -24.42
N ALA A 405 -9.00 -22.03 -24.64
CA ALA A 405 -7.97 -23.05 -24.76
C ALA A 405 -7.79 -23.85 -23.46
N LYS A 406 -7.81 -23.17 -22.31
CA LYS A 406 -7.56 -23.77 -20.99
C LYS A 406 -8.33 -23.02 -19.88
N PRO A 407 -9.58 -23.42 -19.56
CA PRO A 407 -10.46 -22.69 -18.63
C PRO A 407 -9.96 -22.57 -17.19
N GLU A 408 -9.05 -23.45 -16.77
CA GLU A 408 -8.49 -23.51 -15.42
C GLU A 408 -7.30 -22.57 -15.18
N LEU A 409 -6.84 -21.85 -16.21
CA LEU A 409 -5.75 -20.89 -16.06
C LEU A 409 -6.09 -19.84 -15.00
N SER A 410 -5.14 -19.60 -14.10
CA SER A 410 -5.23 -18.50 -13.14
C SER A 410 -4.88 -17.16 -13.78
N ILE A 411 -5.28 -16.08 -13.12
CA ILE A 411 -4.96 -14.71 -13.54
C ILE A 411 -3.44 -14.52 -13.69
N ASP A 412 -2.67 -15.02 -12.72
CA ASP A 412 -1.20 -14.87 -12.74
C ASP A 412 -0.54 -15.69 -13.86
N GLU A 413 -1.05 -16.89 -14.15
CA GLU A 413 -0.58 -17.68 -15.28
C GLU A 413 -0.87 -16.96 -16.62
N ILE A 414 -2.06 -16.37 -16.78
CA ILE A 414 -2.39 -15.60 -17.99
C ILE A 414 -1.48 -14.39 -18.13
N THR A 415 -1.27 -13.61 -17.06
CA THR A 415 -0.35 -12.47 -17.08
C THR A 415 1.05 -12.92 -17.47
N GLN A 416 1.57 -13.98 -16.85
CA GLN A 416 2.88 -14.52 -17.16
C GLN A 416 3.00 -14.98 -18.63
N ILE A 417 1.98 -15.67 -19.16
CA ILE A 417 1.95 -16.10 -20.56
C ILE A 417 1.98 -14.88 -21.49
N LEU A 418 1.15 -13.86 -21.24
CA LEU A 418 1.12 -12.65 -22.05
C LEU A 418 2.48 -11.93 -22.03
N GLU A 419 3.09 -11.78 -20.86
CA GLU A 419 4.37 -11.07 -20.68
C GLU A 419 5.57 -11.80 -21.27
N THR A 420 5.51 -13.13 -21.45
CA THR A 420 6.67 -13.94 -21.87
C THR A 420 6.61 -14.48 -23.29
N THR A 421 5.46 -14.37 -23.95
CA THR A 421 5.24 -14.90 -25.32
C THR A 421 5.15 -13.82 -26.39
N GLY A 422 5.01 -12.56 -25.99
CA GLY A 422 4.99 -11.45 -26.93
C GLY A 422 6.36 -11.07 -27.48
N LYS A 423 6.36 -10.10 -28.40
CA LYS A 423 7.58 -9.52 -28.96
C LYS A 423 8.10 -8.43 -28.03
N ASP A 424 9.26 -8.67 -27.42
CA ASP A 424 10.00 -7.67 -26.65
C ASP A 424 10.43 -6.52 -27.58
N LEU A 425 10.08 -5.29 -27.22
CA LEU A 425 10.26 -4.07 -28.01
C LEU A 425 10.64 -2.94 -27.07
N GLY A 426 11.53 -2.05 -27.50
CA GLY A 426 12.06 -0.99 -26.65
C GLY A 426 13.36 -1.43 -25.99
N GLU A 427 13.50 -1.16 -24.69
CA GLU A 427 14.65 -1.62 -23.92
C GLU A 427 14.49 -3.12 -23.60
N PRO A 428 15.55 -3.94 -23.65
CA PRO A 428 15.42 -5.36 -23.37
C PRO A 428 14.80 -5.66 -21.99
N GLY A 429 13.75 -6.47 -21.97
CA GLY A 429 13.00 -6.83 -20.77
C GLY A 429 11.89 -5.83 -20.41
N LYS A 430 11.28 -6.03 -19.23
CA LYS A 430 10.10 -5.24 -18.84
C LYS A 430 10.45 -3.76 -18.59
N ASP A 431 9.90 -2.86 -19.40
CA ASP A 431 10.17 -1.42 -19.37
C ASP A 431 8.91 -0.55 -19.21
N ASN A 432 9.07 0.74 -18.88
CA ASN A 432 7.98 1.67 -18.57
C ASN A 432 7.23 2.22 -19.80
N ILE A 433 7.55 1.73 -21.00
CA ILE A 433 7.01 2.18 -22.29
C ILE A 433 6.18 1.05 -22.91
N PHE A 434 6.79 -0.11 -23.17
CA PHE A 434 6.10 -1.25 -23.77
C PHE A 434 5.55 -2.25 -22.74
N GLY A 435 5.99 -2.15 -21.48
CA GLY A 435 5.80 -3.22 -20.53
C GLY A 435 6.76 -4.36 -20.87
N SER A 436 6.29 -5.60 -20.81
CA SER A 436 7.13 -6.78 -21.10
C SER A 436 7.28 -7.05 -22.60
N CYS A 437 6.28 -6.65 -23.40
CA CYS A 437 6.24 -6.94 -24.83
C CYS A 437 5.02 -6.30 -25.51
N ARG A 438 5.03 -6.26 -26.85
CA ARG A 438 3.81 -6.26 -27.67
C ARG A 438 3.28 -7.69 -27.78
N ILE A 439 2.03 -7.92 -27.40
CA ILE A 439 1.46 -9.28 -27.31
C ILE A 439 1.46 -10.06 -28.65
N ASP A 440 1.55 -11.39 -28.56
CA ASP A 440 1.41 -12.31 -29.69
C ASP A 440 0.45 -13.44 -29.32
N VAL A 441 -0.71 -13.48 -29.99
CA VAL A 441 -1.82 -14.40 -29.68
C VAL A 441 -1.45 -15.82 -30.02
N TYR A 442 -0.78 -16.03 -31.15
CA TYR A 442 -0.42 -17.36 -31.60
C TYR A 442 0.61 -17.98 -30.66
N GLN A 443 1.63 -17.23 -30.24
CA GLN A 443 2.61 -17.71 -29.27
C GLN A 443 1.97 -17.97 -27.91
N ALA A 444 1.14 -17.06 -27.41
CA ALA A 444 0.42 -17.23 -26.14
C ALA A 444 -0.46 -18.49 -26.12
N VAL A 445 -1.31 -18.67 -27.15
CA VAL A 445 -2.22 -19.82 -27.23
C VAL A 445 -1.46 -21.12 -27.51
N THR A 446 -0.45 -21.09 -28.38
CA THR A 446 0.39 -22.28 -28.65
C THR A 446 1.12 -22.72 -27.39
N ARG A 447 1.64 -21.78 -26.59
CA ARG A 447 2.26 -22.05 -25.28
C ARG A 447 1.27 -22.75 -24.35
N VAL A 448 0.03 -22.28 -24.27
CA VAL A 448 -1.02 -22.91 -23.47
C VAL A 448 -1.35 -24.32 -23.96
N LEU A 449 -1.59 -24.48 -25.27
CA LEU A 449 -1.99 -25.75 -25.87
C LEU A 449 -0.87 -26.80 -25.96
N ASN A 450 0.39 -26.39 -25.79
CA ASN A 450 1.54 -27.29 -25.74
C ASN A 450 2.19 -27.27 -24.35
N SER A 451 1.41 -27.05 -23.29
CA SER A 451 1.92 -26.98 -21.93
C SER A 451 1.79 -28.30 -21.16
N GLY A 452 2.74 -28.57 -20.27
CA GLY A 452 2.58 -29.48 -19.14
C GLY A 452 2.55 -28.72 -17.81
N VAL A 453 2.17 -29.39 -16.73
CA VAL A 453 2.05 -28.80 -15.39
C VAL A 453 3.13 -29.36 -14.48
N LEU A 454 3.93 -28.49 -13.88
CA LEU A 454 4.84 -28.82 -12.80
C LEU A 454 4.16 -28.54 -11.46
N THR A 455 4.01 -29.58 -10.63
CA THR A 455 3.52 -29.48 -9.25
C THR A 455 4.60 -29.91 -8.26
N LEU A 456 4.94 -29.05 -7.32
CA LEU A 456 5.85 -29.36 -6.22
C LEU A 456 5.12 -29.27 -4.88
N LYS A 457 5.51 -30.14 -3.94
CA LYS A 457 5.18 -30.02 -2.52
C LYS A 457 6.48 -30.10 -1.73
N VAL A 458 6.85 -29.05 -1.03
CA VAL A 458 8.13 -28.93 -0.31
C VAL A 458 7.87 -28.89 1.19
N THR A 459 8.50 -29.80 1.93
CA THR A 459 8.38 -29.90 3.39
C THR A 459 9.75 -30.06 4.06
N GLY A 460 9.81 -29.73 5.35
CA GLY A 460 10.90 -30.13 6.22
C GLY A 460 10.82 -31.62 6.58
N PRO A 461 11.83 -32.16 7.30
CA PRO A 461 11.86 -33.56 7.71
C PRO A 461 10.80 -33.89 8.78
N ASP A 462 10.27 -32.88 9.44
CA ASP A 462 9.15 -32.94 10.39
C ASP A 462 7.77 -32.91 9.70
N GLY A 463 7.74 -32.82 8.37
CA GLY A 463 6.52 -32.73 7.58
C GLY A 463 5.89 -31.34 7.50
N ASN A 464 6.50 -30.33 8.14
CA ASN A 464 6.02 -28.95 8.07
C ASN A 464 6.26 -28.37 6.67
N PRO A 465 5.30 -27.64 6.08
CA PRO A 465 5.47 -27.02 4.78
C PRO A 465 6.58 -25.96 4.81
N LEU A 466 7.35 -25.89 3.72
CA LEU A 466 8.40 -24.87 3.55
C LEU A 466 8.05 -23.92 2.42
N VAL A 467 8.17 -22.62 2.70
CA VAL A 467 8.24 -21.57 1.68
C VAL A 467 9.66 -21.60 1.11
N ALA A 468 9.79 -22.18 -0.08
CA ALA A 468 11.05 -22.49 -0.74
C ALA A 468 11.11 -21.80 -2.10
N ARG A 469 12.28 -21.25 -2.44
CA ARG A 469 12.57 -20.70 -3.75
C ARG A 469 12.75 -21.83 -4.75
N VAL A 470 12.10 -21.71 -5.90
CA VAL A 470 12.15 -22.66 -7.01
C VAL A 470 12.68 -21.94 -8.24
N GLU A 471 13.79 -22.39 -8.78
CA GLU A 471 14.37 -21.88 -10.02
C GLU A 471 14.23 -22.91 -11.14
N ILE A 472 13.77 -22.47 -12.31
CA ILE A 472 13.57 -23.33 -13.49
C ILE A 472 14.45 -22.80 -14.61
N ASN A 473 15.35 -23.65 -15.13
CA ASN A 473 16.37 -23.32 -16.13
C ASN A 473 17.23 -22.09 -15.78
N ASP A 474 17.41 -21.80 -14.48
CA ASP A 474 18.17 -20.65 -13.96
C ASP A 474 17.61 -19.27 -14.36
N THR A 475 16.45 -19.22 -15.02
CA THR A 475 15.82 -17.98 -15.52
C THR A 475 14.51 -17.66 -14.80
N MET A 476 13.64 -18.65 -14.65
CA MET A 476 12.35 -18.46 -13.98
C MET A 476 12.49 -18.71 -12.49
N LYS A 477 12.14 -17.71 -11.68
CA LYS A 477 12.20 -17.76 -10.21
C LYS A 477 10.78 -17.71 -9.65
N LEU A 478 10.41 -18.74 -8.92
CA LEU A 478 9.11 -18.94 -8.28
C LEU A 478 9.33 -19.23 -6.79
N GLU A 479 8.24 -19.24 -6.03
CA GLU A 479 8.25 -19.60 -4.61
C GLU A 479 7.08 -20.54 -4.33
N THR A 480 7.29 -21.52 -3.46
CA THR A 480 6.16 -22.30 -2.93
C THR A 480 5.30 -21.43 -2.03
N LYS A 481 4.00 -21.73 -1.98
CA LYS A 481 3.04 -21.06 -1.10
C LYS A 481 3.32 -21.42 0.36
N GLY A 482 2.64 -20.74 1.29
CA GLY A 482 2.72 -21.05 2.73
C GLY A 482 2.34 -22.48 3.12
N ASP A 483 1.61 -23.20 2.25
CA ASP A 483 1.30 -24.64 2.40
C ASP A 483 2.37 -25.57 1.80
N GLY A 484 3.50 -25.01 1.34
CA GLY A 484 4.61 -25.73 0.74
C GLY A 484 4.39 -26.12 -0.72
N THR A 485 3.29 -25.70 -1.35
CA THR A 485 2.97 -26.13 -2.72
C THR A 485 3.35 -25.11 -3.79
N LEU A 486 3.77 -25.59 -4.95
CA LEU A 486 3.88 -24.82 -6.20
C LEU A 486 3.14 -25.58 -7.30
N LYS A 487 2.38 -24.87 -8.12
CA LYS A 487 1.82 -25.38 -9.37
C LYS A 487 2.09 -24.34 -10.44
N THR A 488 2.74 -24.73 -11.54
CA THR A 488 3.01 -23.83 -12.66
C THR A 488 2.85 -24.56 -13.98
N THR A 489 2.36 -23.83 -14.98
CA THR A 489 2.15 -24.31 -16.34
C THR A 489 3.34 -23.87 -17.20
N LEU A 490 4.04 -24.85 -17.80
CA LEU A 490 5.22 -24.62 -18.64
C LEU A 490 5.03 -25.35 -19.96
N GLU A 491 5.75 -24.96 -21.00
CA GLU A 491 5.70 -25.70 -22.28
C GLU A 491 6.18 -27.13 -22.09
N ALA A 492 5.71 -28.02 -22.95
CA ALA A 492 6.22 -29.37 -23.01
C ALA A 492 7.71 -29.32 -23.39
N GLY A 493 8.56 -29.96 -22.60
CA GLY A 493 9.99 -29.89 -22.77
C GLY A 493 10.78 -30.23 -21.51
N ALA A 494 12.09 -30.26 -21.65
CA ALA A 494 13.01 -30.55 -20.56
C ALA A 494 13.35 -29.29 -19.76
N TYR A 495 13.31 -29.42 -18.44
CA TYR A 495 13.61 -28.37 -17.48
C TYR A 495 14.56 -28.87 -16.40
N LYS A 496 15.45 -27.98 -15.95
CA LYS A 496 16.24 -28.13 -14.74
C LYS A 496 15.57 -27.33 -13.63
N VAL A 497 15.18 -27.99 -12.55
CA VAL A 497 14.52 -27.38 -11.40
C VAL A 497 15.49 -27.40 -10.22
N LYS A 498 15.70 -26.24 -9.59
CA LYS A 498 16.43 -26.10 -8.33
C LYS A 498 15.49 -25.62 -7.25
N VAL A 499 15.48 -26.28 -6.10
CA VAL A 499 14.66 -25.92 -4.94
C VAL A 499 15.58 -25.62 -3.76
N SER A 500 15.43 -24.43 -3.18
CA SER A 500 16.26 -23.96 -2.08
C SER A 500 15.42 -23.31 -0.99
N CYS A 501 15.75 -23.58 0.27
CA CYS A 501 15.14 -22.96 1.44
C CYS A 501 16.26 -22.71 2.47
N PHE A 502 16.32 -21.52 3.05
CA PHE A 502 17.39 -21.18 3.99
C PHE A 502 17.36 -22.11 5.21
N GLY A 503 18.54 -22.60 5.62
CA GLY A 503 18.65 -23.60 6.70
C GLY A 503 18.45 -25.05 6.25
N PHE A 504 18.21 -25.29 4.95
CA PHE A 504 18.00 -26.62 4.39
C PHE A 504 18.96 -26.91 3.23
N ILE A 505 19.25 -28.20 3.01
CA ILE A 505 20.02 -28.68 1.87
C ILE A 505 19.14 -28.56 0.63
N GLY A 506 19.58 -27.77 -0.35
CA GLY A 506 18.88 -27.59 -1.62
C GLY A 506 18.83 -28.87 -2.46
N GLU A 507 17.80 -28.98 -3.30
CA GLU A 507 17.64 -30.09 -4.24
C GLU A 507 17.69 -29.58 -5.69
N SER A 508 18.24 -30.37 -6.60
CA SER A 508 18.21 -30.09 -8.04
C SER A 508 17.87 -31.34 -8.83
N PHE A 509 16.99 -31.23 -9.81
CA PHE A 509 16.60 -32.36 -10.65
C PHE A 509 16.17 -31.90 -12.05
N GLY A 510 16.27 -32.81 -13.01
CA GLY A 510 15.69 -32.64 -14.34
C GLY A 510 14.24 -33.15 -14.38
N VAL A 511 13.39 -32.50 -15.16
CA VAL A 511 12.03 -32.95 -15.46
C VAL A 511 11.75 -32.74 -16.94
N THR A 512 11.09 -33.69 -17.59
CA THR A 512 10.50 -33.47 -18.92
C THR A 512 9.00 -33.39 -18.75
N LEU A 513 8.41 -32.24 -19.12
CA LEU A 513 6.98 -32.06 -19.13
C LEU A 513 6.45 -32.49 -20.49
N GLU A 514 5.46 -33.39 -20.48
CA GLU A 514 4.72 -33.75 -21.68
C GLU A 514 3.56 -32.76 -21.88
N LYS A 515 3.13 -32.62 -23.13
CA LYS A 515 1.93 -31.86 -23.47
C LYS A 515 0.73 -32.44 -22.71
N ASP A 516 -0.02 -31.57 -22.04
CA ASP A 516 -1.14 -31.87 -21.15
C ASP A 516 -0.80 -32.80 -19.96
N GLY A 517 0.48 -33.15 -19.82
CA GLY A 517 0.99 -33.98 -18.73
C GLY A 517 1.13 -33.20 -17.43
N VAL A 518 0.99 -33.91 -16.31
CA VAL A 518 1.26 -33.36 -14.98
C VAL A 518 2.44 -34.09 -14.37
N PHE A 519 3.51 -33.37 -14.09
CA PHE A 519 4.59 -33.86 -13.26
C PHE A 519 4.39 -33.36 -11.82
N ALA A 520 4.28 -34.30 -10.87
CA ALA A 520 4.14 -33.99 -9.46
C ALA A 520 5.32 -34.57 -8.67
N LYS A 521 5.97 -33.74 -7.84
CA LYS A 521 7.06 -34.19 -6.96
C LYS A 521 6.88 -33.64 -5.54
N THR A 522 7.00 -34.52 -4.55
CA THR A 522 7.15 -34.12 -3.15
C THR A 522 8.63 -34.12 -2.79
N ILE A 523 9.10 -33.03 -2.19
CA ILE A 523 10.48 -32.79 -1.81
C ILE A 523 10.52 -32.63 -0.30
N VAL A 524 11.28 -33.51 0.37
CA VAL A 524 11.58 -33.39 1.80
C VAL A 524 12.98 -32.82 1.93
N MET A 525 13.09 -31.55 2.30
CA MET A 525 14.38 -30.88 2.45
C MET A 525 14.94 -31.15 3.85
N ASN A 526 16.11 -31.77 3.92
CA ASN A 526 16.81 -31.99 5.19
C ASN A 526 17.48 -30.71 5.68
N LYS A 527 17.55 -30.51 7.00
CA LYS A 527 18.24 -29.37 7.59
C LYS A 527 19.72 -29.39 7.20
N ALA A 528 20.24 -28.23 6.80
CA ALA A 528 21.65 -28.06 6.52
C ALA A 528 22.44 -28.13 7.84
N PRO A 529 23.63 -28.76 7.86
CA PRO A 529 24.53 -28.67 8.99
C PRO A 529 24.85 -27.21 9.30
N LEU A 530 24.72 -26.81 10.56
CA LEU A 530 25.10 -25.50 11.02
C LEU A 530 26.58 -25.49 11.42
N SER A 531 27.24 -24.38 11.14
CA SER A 531 28.57 -24.04 11.65
C SER A 531 28.49 -22.69 12.36
N ASN A 532 29.50 -22.38 13.17
CA ASN A 532 29.52 -21.17 14.00
C ASN A 532 30.47 -20.12 13.41
N ILE A 533 29.97 -18.90 13.26
CA ILE A 533 30.79 -17.70 13.24
C ILE A 533 31.02 -17.32 14.69
N ILE A 534 32.27 -17.39 15.14
CA ILE A 534 32.71 -16.99 16.47
C ILE A 534 33.44 -15.66 16.30
N GLY A 535 33.12 -14.66 17.09
CA GLY A 535 33.85 -13.41 16.95
C GLY A 535 33.94 -12.57 18.19
N ALA A 536 34.68 -11.48 18.06
CA ALA A 536 34.83 -10.46 19.10
C ALA A 536 34.76 -9.06 18.48
N VAL A 537 34.12 -8.16 19.20
CA VAL A 537 33.99 -6.75 18.84
C VAL A 537 34.66 -5.91 19.92
N THR A 538 35.62 -5.10 19.51
CA THR A 538 36.37 -4.19 20.38
C THR A 538 36.34 -2.77 19.87
N ASP A 539 36.51 -1.83 20.78
CA ASP A 539 36.71 -0.42 20.47
C ASP A 539 38.10 -0.24 19.85
N LYS A 540 38.16 0.39 18.67
CA LYS A 540 39.42 0.57 17.92
C LYS A 540 40.46 1.43 18.64
N VAL A 541 40.03 2.32 19.54
CA VAL A 541 40.91 3.27 20.23
C VAL A 541 41.34 2.71 21.59
N SER A 542 40.40 2.25 22.40
CA SER A 542 40.68 1.77 23.76
C SER A 542 41.02 0.28 23.83
N GLY A 543 40.70 -0.50 22.79
CA GLY A 543 40.82 -1.96 22.78
C GLY A 543 39.81 -2.68 23.68
N LEU A 544 38.91 -1.94 24.34
CA LEU A 544 37.94 -2.52 25.27
C LEU A 544 36.82 -3.25 24.52
N PRO A 545 36.22 -4.28 25.12
CA PRO A 545 35.03 -4.95 24.61
C PRO A 545 33.86 -4.00 24.31
N VAL A 546 33.17 -4.21 23.19
CA VAL A 546 31.98 -3.43 22.80
C VAL A 546 30.74 -4.32 22.80
N ALA A 547 29.68 -3.83 23.43
CA ALA A 547 28.32 -4.38 23.33
C ALA A 547 27.73 -3.99 21.96
N ALA A 548 27.67 -4.95 21.04
CA ALA A 548 27.31 -4.76 19.64
C ALA A 548 26.29 -5.80 19.20
N SER A 549 25.50 -5.44 18.20
CA SER A 549 24.56 -6.31 17.48
C SER A 549 25.18 -6.76 16.16
N ILE A 550 25.14 -8.07 15.89
CA ILE A 550 25.64 -8.71 14.67
C ILE A 550 24.45 -9.19 13.85
N TYR A 551 24.30 -8.68 12.64
CA TYR A 551 23.24 -9.06 11.70
C TYR A 551 23.82 -9.83 10.54
N VAL A 552 23.04 -10.76 10.00
CA VAL A 552 23.26 -11.31 8.67
C VAL A 552 22.26 -10.65 7.74
N THR A 553 22.74 -9.82 6.81
CA THR A 553 21.84 -8.94 6.03
C THR A 553 21.27 -9.61 4.78
N ASP A 554 21.84 -10.74 4.38
CA ASP A 554 21.47 -11.53 3.20
C ASP A 554 20.87 -12.90 3.55
N ALA A 555 20.57 -13.14 4.83
CA ALA A 555 19.93 -14.37 5.29
C ALA A 555 18.93 -14.08 6.42
N PRO A 556 17.85 -14.87 6.53
CA PRO A 556 16.83 -14.70 7.57
C PRO A 556 17.31 -15.28 8.92
N VAL A 557 18.43 -14.77 9.44
CA VAL A 557 19.02 -15.17 10.73
C VAL A 557 18.75 -14.09 11.76
N GLN A 558 18.36 -14.48 12.97
CA GLN A 558 18.15 -13.52 14.05
C GLN A 558 19.50 -12.88 14.46
N PRO A 559 19.54 -11.56 14.71
CA PRO A 559 20.75 -10.90 15.15
C PRO A 559 21.22 -11.43 16.51
N VAL A 560 22.54 -11.50 16.70
CA VAL A 560 23.13 -11.88 17.99
C VAL A 560 23.79 -10.68 18.64
N GLN A 561 23.80 -10.66 19.97
CA GLN A 561 24.50 -9.65 20.76
C GLN A 561 25.87 -10.17 21.18
N THR A 562 26.86 -9.29 21.23
CA THR A 562 28.11 -9.58 21.92
C THR A 562 27.89 -9.59 23.43
N ASP A 563 28.68 -10.40 24.13
CA ASP A 563 28.81 -10.31 25.59
C ASP A 563 29.38 -8.92 25.95
N PRO A 564 28.69 -8.10 26.77
CA PRO A 564 29.15 -6.74 27.08
C PRO A 564 30.48 -6.67 27.85
N LYS A 565 30.88 -7.76 28.53
CA LYS A 565 32.13 -7.84 29.30
C LYS A 565 33.30 -8.32 28.46
N THR A 566 33.05 -9.17 27.46
CA THR A 566 34.14 -9.78 26.66
C THR A 566 34.12 -9.40 25.18
N GLY A 567 33.03 -8.81 24.69
CA GLY A 567 32.82 -8.40 23.31
C GLY A 567 32.59 -9.58 22.38
N LYS A 568 32.46 -10.80 22.91
CA LYS A 568 32.42 -12.03 22.13
C LYS A 568 31.00 -12.38 21.70
N PHE A 569 30.84 -12.96 20.52
CA PHE A 569 29.57 -13.49 20.03
C PHE A 569 29.76 -14.85 19.36
N VAL A 570 28.66 -15.60 19.27
CA VAL A 570 28.56 -16.83 18.49
C VAL A 570 27.28 -16.77 17.68
N LEU A 571 27.38 -17.00 16.37
CA LEU A 571 26.28 -16.98 15.42
C LEU A 571 26.30 -18.29 14.63
N SER A 572 25.20 -19.05 14.64
CA SER A 572 25.10 -20.33 13.92
C SER A 572 24.39 -20.17 12.59
N VAL A 573 25.04 -20.56 11.50
CA VAL A 573 24.51 -20.47 10.13
C VAL A 573 24.91 -21.72 9.33
N PRO A 574 24.16 -22.09 8.27
CA PRO A 574 24.62 -23.09 7.31
C PRO A 574 25.98 -22.71 6.68
N ALA A 575 26.61 -23.65 5.97
CA ALA A 575 27.76 -23.31 5.14
C ALA A 575 27.33 -22.37 4.00
N GLY A 576 28.10 -21.31 3.75
CA GLY A 576 27.79 -20.30 2.74
C GLY A 576 28.56 -19.00 2.96
N ASP A 577 28.37 -18.07 2.03
CA ASP A 577 28.88 -16.70 2.14
C ASP A 577 27.80 -15.79 2.72
N TYR A 578 28.18 -14.98 3.69
CA TYR A 578 27.26 -14.12 4.44
C TYR A 578 27.78 -12.71 4.55
N LYS A 579 26.87 -11.73 4.49
CA LYS A 579 27.16 -10.34 4.78
C LYS A 579 26.79 -10.03 6.22
N LEU A 580 27.81 -9.70 7.02
CA LEU A 580 27.65 -9.25 8.38
C LEU A 580 27.55 -7.72 8.44
N LYS A 581 26.56 -7.22 9.18
CA LYS A 581 26.52 -5.84 9.68
C LYS A 581 26.81 -5.89 11.18
N VAL A 582 27.74 -5.08 11.64
CA VAL A 582 28.10 -4.93 13.06
C VAL A 582 27.73 -3.52 13.46
N ALA A 583 26.77 -3.39 14.37
CA ALA A 583 26.30 -2.10 14.84
C ALA A 583 26.43 -2.01 16.36
N ALA A 584 26.96 -0.89 16.84
CA ALA A 584 26.99 -0.54 18.25
C ALA A 584 26.71 0.95 18.41
N PHE A 585 26.08 1.31 19.52
CA PHE A 585 25.78 2.71 19.85
C PHE A 585 27.08 3.52 20.04
N LYS A 586 27.19 4.69 19.41
CA LYS A 586 28.41 5.54 19.33
C LYS A 586 29.54 5.00 18.48
N TYR A 587 29.30 4.00 17.64
CA TYR A 587 30.32 3.44 16.77
C TYR A 587 29.89 3.48 15.32
N LYS A 588 30.88 3.60 14.42
CA LYS A 588 30.65 3.47 12.99
C LYS A 588 30.20 2.05 12.68
N ILE A 589 29.12 1.89 11.91
CA ILE A 589 28.69 0.57 11.40
C ILE A 589 29.83 -0.03 10.57
N GLU A 590 30.14 -1.29 10.86
CA GLU A 590 31.09 -2.07 10.08
C GLU A 590 30.35 -3.14 9.29
N LEU A 591 30.68 -3.27 8.01
CA LEU A 591 30.16 -4.30 7.12
C LEU A 591 31.29 -5.25 6.75
N ALA A 592 31.03 -6.55 6.78
CA ALA A 592 32.00 -7.55 6.39
C ALA A 592 31.33 -8.70 5.62
N SER A 593 32.11 -9.43 4.84
CA SER A 593 31.68 -10.69 4.24
C SER A 593 32.44 -11.83 4.90
N VAL A 594 31.74 -12.90 5.25
CA VAL A 594 32.32 -14.09 5.88
C VAL A 594 31.90 -15.33 5.11
N SER A 595 32.87 -16.17 4.76
CA SER A 595 32.64 -17.48 4.17
C SER A 595 32.68 -18.53 5.28
N VAL A 596 31.58 -19.22 5.49
CA VAL A 596 31.41 -20.26 6.50
C VAL A 596 31.45 -21.62 5.82
N ALA A 597 32.44 -22.43 6.18
CA ALA A 597 32.54 -23.83 5.78
C ALA A 597 31.96 -24.76 6.86
N SER A 598 32.23 -26.06 6.77
CA SER A 598 31.79 -27.05 7.76
C SER A 598 32.46 -26.92 9.14
N THR A 599 33.49 -26.08 9.26
CA THR A 599 34.16 -25.77 10.53
C THR A 599 33.85 -24.35 10.97
N PRO A 600 33.84 -24.06 12.30
CA PRO A 600 33.65 -22.70 12.78
C PRO A 600 34.68 -21.73 12.22
N VAL A 601 34.25 -20.50 11.95
CA VAL A 601 35.12 -19.41 11.47
C VAL A 601 35.23 -18.33 12.53
N SER A 602 36.44 -17.77 12.68
CA SER A 602 36.71 -16.70 13.64
C SER A 602 36.78 -15.35 12.95
N VAL A 603 36.08 -14.35 13.47
CA VAL A 603 36.12 -12.97 12.99
C VAL A 603 36.39 -11.98 14.12
N LYS A 604 37.06 -10.87 13.82
CA LYS A 604 37.31 -9.79 14.77
C LYS A 604 36.91 -8.46 14.13
N PHE A 605 36.19 -7.65 14.89
CA PHE A 605 35.76 -6.31 14.49
C PHE A 605 36.33 -5.27 15.43
N GLU A 606 36.86 -4.19 14.86
CA GLU A 606 37.42 -3.07 15.61
C GLU A 606 36.64 -1.81 15.25
N LEU A 607 35.59 -1.56 16.02
CA LEU A 607 34.67 -0.50 15.73
C LEU A 607 35.29 0.86 16.05
N GLN A 608 35.23 1.76 15.07
CA GLN A 608 35.66 3.14 15.22
C GLN A 608 34.64 3.90 16.07
N PRO A 609 35.01 4.44 17.26
CA PRO A 609 34.14 5.33 18.01
C PRO A 609 33.82 6.57 17.18
N LEU A 610 32.57 7.00 17.24
CA LEU A 610 32.08 8.22 16.63
C LEU A 610 32.06 9.36 17.66
N PRO A 611 32.19 10.61 17.20
CA PRO A 611 31.85 11.76 18.00
C PRO A 611 30.39 11.67 18.53
N PRO A 612 30.08 12.24 19.71
CA PRO A 612 28.76 12.17 20.32
C PRO A 612 27.67 12.95 19.56
N VAL A 613 28.06 13.83 18.63
CA VAL A 613 27.14 14.70 17.90
C VAL A 613 27.29 14.50 16.40
N LEU A 614 26.16 14.34 15.70
CA LEU A 614 26.07 14.49 14.25
C LEU A 614 25.45 15.85 13.94
N LEU A 615 26.20 16.73 13.29
CA LEU A 615 25.74 18.03 12.81
C LEU A 615 25.40 17.92 11.31
N ILE A 616 24.12 18.00 10.98
CA ILE A 616 23.59 17.89 9.61
C ILE A 616 23.23 19.28 9.10
N ALA A 617 23.81 19.63 7.96
CA ALA A 617 23.48 20.82 7.19
C ALA A 617 22.65 20.42 5.96
N ASP A 618 21.39 20.83 5.95
CA ASP A 618 20.43 20.54 4.89
C ASP A 618 19.92 21.86 4.29
N THR A 619 20.85 22.57 3.66
CA THR A 619 20.61 23.90 3.09
C THR A 619 21.71 24.24 2.09
N PRO A 620 21.40 24.94 0.99
CA PRO A 620 22.40 25.38 0.01
C PRO A 620 23.44 26.36 0.60
N ASP A 621 23.14 27.01 1.72
CA ASP A 621 24.07 27.91 2.43
C ASP A 621 24.84 27.21 3.56
N SER A 622 24.90 25.87 3.56
CA SER A 622 25.53 25.04 4.60
C SER A 622 26.91 25.55 5.04
N GLY A 623 27.79 25.84 4.08
CA GLY A 623 29.14 26.36 4.34
C GLY A 623 29.17 27.71 5.06
N LYS A 624 28.16 28.57 4.85
CA LYS A 624 28.06 29.88 5.52
C LYS A 624 27.44 29.77 6.92
N LEU A 625 26.43 28.91 7.08
CA LEU A 625 25.64 28.82 8.31
C LEU A 625 26.25 27.89 9.35
N ALA A 626 26.95 26.82 8.92
CA ALA A 626 27.51 25.82 9.82
C ALA A 626 28.46 26.41 10.88
N LYS A 627 29.15 27.52 10.59
CA LYS A 627 30.08 28.18 11.55
C LYS A 627 29.40 28.53 12.87
N TYR A 628 28.13 28.95 12.87
CA TYR A 628 27.41 29.34 14.08
C TYR A 628 27.14 28.14 15.00
N TYR A 629 26.80 27.01 14.40
CA TYR A 629 26.59 25.75 15.09
C TYR A 629 27.90 25.19 15.64
N LYS A 630 28.95 25.17 14.79
CA LYS A 630 30.28 24.67 15.14
C LYS A 630 30.86 25.43 16.35
N THR A 631 30.87 26.76 16.31
CA THR A 631 31.33 27.59 17.43
C THR A 631 30.58 27.27 18.74
N ALA A 632 29.26 27.11 18.67
CA ALA A 632 28.45 26.82 19.86
C ALA A 632 28.69 25.39 20.42
N ILE A 633 28.94 24.41 19.56
CA ILE A 633 29.28 23.03 19.96
C ILE A 633 30.72 22.97 20.51
N ASP A 634 31.66 23.69 19.88
CA ASP A 634 33.07 23.79 20.29
C ASP A 634 33.20 24.44 21.68
N ALA A 635 32.36 25.44 21.98
CA ALA A 635 32.29 26.06 23.32
C ALA A 635 31.89 25.06 24.42
N LEU A 636 31.19 23.97 24.07
CA LEU A 636 30.85 22.87 24.97
C LEU A 636 31.93 21.79 25.05
N LYS A 637 33.00 21.91 24.25
CA LYS A 637 34.08 20.91 24.09
C LYS A 637 33.56 19.55 23.65
N LEU A 638 32.49 19.55 22.84
CA LEU A 638 31.94 18.33 22.24
C LEU A 638 32.53 18.13 20.85
N SER A 639 33.03 16.93 20.56
CA SER A 639 33.38 16.55 19.19
C SER A 639 32.11 16.26 18.39
N TYR A 640 32.16 16.48 17.08
CA TYR A 640 31.04 16.23 16.18
C TYR A 640 31.52 15.69 14.83
N THR A 641 30.64 14.96 14.14
CA THR A 641 30.74 14.71 12.71
C THR A 641 29.90 15.75 11.98
N TYR A 642 30.47 16.44 10.98
CA TYR A 642 29.74 17.37 10.12
C TYR A 642 29.33 16.64 8.83
N HIS A 643 28.04 16.67 8.53
CA HIS A 643 27.44 16.04 7.35
C HIS A 643 26.67 17.08 6.56
N ASP A 644 27.02 17.26 5.29
CA ASP A 644 26.54 18.36 4.44
C ASP A 644 25.80 17.80 3.23
N LEU A 645 24.48 17.93 3.22
CA LEU A 645 23.61 17.37 2.18
C LEU A 645 23.66 18.13 0.86
N SER A 646 24.32 19.28 0.81
CA SER A 646 24.59 19.95 -0.48
C SER A 646 25.61 19.18 -1.34
N ILE A 647 26.39 18.28 -0.73
CA ILE A 647 27.47 17.53 -1.39
C ILE A 647 27.48 16.02 -1.05
N ALA A 648 26.58 15.56 -0.18
CA ALA A 648 26.45 14.16 0.24
C ALA A 648 25.09 13.59 -0.17
N GLU A 649 24.99 12.25 -0.21
CA GLU A 649 23.72 11.54 -0.49
C GLU A 649 22.72 11.64 0.69
N GLU A 650 21.52 11.09 0.51
CA GLU A 650 20.39 11.10 1.45
C GLU A 650 20.73 10.60 2.88
N VAL A 651 20.08 11.18 3.89
CA VAL A 651 20.23 10.76 5.30
C VAL A 651 19.40 9.51 5.57
N THR A 652 20.06 8.43 5.98
CA THR A 652 19.39 7.17 6.35
C THR A 652 19.21 7.04 7.86
N SER A 653 18.22 6.25 8.30
CA SER A 653 18.06 5.91 9.72
C SER A 653 19.32 5.24 10.29
N ASP A 654 20.01 4.44 9.49
CA ASP A 654 21.26 3.78 9.86
C ASP A 654 22.38 4.77 10.20
N LEU A 655 22.44 5.90 9.51
CA LEU A 655 23.37 6.98 9.85
C LEU A 655 23.01 7.60 11.21
N LEU A 656 21.74 7.99 11.39
CA LEU A 656 21.30 8.74 12.58
C LEU A 656 21.45 7.94 13.87
N ILE A 657 21.05 6.66 13.88
CA ILE A 657 21.05 5.82 15.09
C ILE A 657 22.44 5.54 15.69
N GLN A 658 23.50 5.84 14.95
CA GLN A 658 24.87 5.72 15.44
C GLN A 658 25.25 6.84 16.43
N TYR A 659 24.52 7.96 16.41
CA TYR A 659 24.85 9.16 17.18
C TYR A 659 23.89 9.37 18.36
N PRO A 660 24.41 9.70 19.56
CA PRO A 660 23.59 10.10 20.70
C PRO A 660 22.73 11.34 20.47
N LEU A 661 23.27 12.32 19.73
CA LEU A 661 22.61 13.58 19.42
C LEU A 661 22.78 13.92 17.94
N VAL A 662 21.66 14.22 17.30
CA VAL A 662 21.60 14.79 15.96
C VAL A 662 21.20 16.25 16.11
N ILE A 663 21.98 17.15 15.52
CA ILE A 663 21.65 18.56 15.33
C ILE A 663 21.44 18.75 13.85
N TRP A 664 20.21 19.07 13.44
CA TRP A 664 19.83 19.20 12.04
C TRP A 664 19.32 20.60 11.79
N PHE A 665 19.99 21.33 10.89
CA PHE A 665 19.52 22.62 10.43
C PHE A 665 19.13 22.60 8.95
N THR A 666 17.93 23.11 8.65
CA THR A 666 17.28 23.06 7.32
C THR A 666 16.38 24.30 7.12
N GLY A 667 15.55 24.31 6.07
CA GLY A 667 14.48 25.30 5.91
C GLY A 667 14.84 26.55 5.10
N ALA A 668 15.86 26.49 4.24
CA ALA A 668 16.21 27.59 3.33
C ALA A 668 15.74 27.37 1.88
N GLU A 669 15.38 26.14 1.50
CA GLU A 669 14.86 25.78 0.17
C GLU A 669 13.42 25.27 0.26
N SER A 670 12.48 26.06 -0.28
CA SER A 670 11.09 25.65 -0.37
C SER A 670 10.92 24.37 -1.18
N GLY A 671 10.21 23.38 -0.63
CA GLY A 671 9.84 22.14 -1.31
C GLY A 671 10.83 20.98 -1.11
N LYS A 672 11.92 21.19 -0.36
CA LYS A 672 12.88 20.15 0.02
C LYS A 672 13.12 20.03 1.53
N THR A 673 12.49 20.87 2.34
CA THR A 673 12.65 20.86 3.80
C THR A 673 12.18 19.52 4.38
N LEU A 674 13.12 18.73 4.91
CA LEU A 674 12.91 17.36 5.42
C LEU A 674 12.03 16.52 4.49
N THR A 675 12.64 15.91 3.48
CA THR A 675 11.95 15.01 2.55
C THR A 675 11.24 13.85 3.29
N GLU A 676 10.39 13.10 2.60
CA GLU A 676 9.72 11.96 3.24
C GLU A 676 10.72 10.90 3.75
N GLY A 677 11.86 10.72 3.05
CA GLY A 677 12.99 9.92 3.50
C GLY A 677 13.59 10.43 4.81
N ASP A 678 13.90 11.72 4.89
CA ASP A 678 14.43 12.37 6.10
C ASP A 678 13.45 12.24 7.28
N GLN A 679 12.16 12.48 7.04
CA GLN A 679 11.12 12.33 8.06
C GLN A 679 11.06 10.89 8.59
N ASN A 680 11.20 9.90 7.71
CA ASN A 680 11.21 8.49 8.10
C ASN A 680 12.49 8.12 8.85
N ALA A 681 13.64 8.62 8.42
CA ALA A 681 14.91 8.45 9.13
C ALA A 681 14.86 9.04 10.54
N VAL A 682 14.36 10.28 10.68
CA VAL A 682 14.19 10.96 11.96
C VAL A 682 13.18 10.22 12.86
N LYS A 683 12.04 9.77 12.31
CA LYS A 683 11.08 8.93 13.07
C LYS A 683 11.74 7.68 13.61
N ALA A 684 12.47 6.95 12.75
CA ALA A 684 13.16 5.73 13.15
C ALA A 684 14.21 6.01 14.25
N TYR A 685 14.98 7.08 14.09
CA TYR A 685 15.98 7.54 15.05
C TYR A 685 15.38 7.89 16.42
N LEU A 686 14.30 8.68 16.45
CA LEU A 686 13.61 9.04 17.69
C LEU A 686 12.93 7.82 18.31
N ASN A 687 12.33 6.94 17.52
CA ASN A 687 11.75 5.69 18.03
C ASN A 687 12.81 4.75 18.63
N ALA A 688 14.06 4.80 18.14
CA ALA A 688 15.22 4.12 18.73
C ALA A 688 15.74 4.80 20.02
N GLY A 689 15.13 5.91 20.41
CA GLY A 689 15.40 6.66 21.62
C GLY A 689 16.49 7.72 21.50
N GLY A 690 16.79 8.13 20.26
CA GLY A 690 17.72 9.20 19.95
C GLY A 690 17.30 10.58 20.45
N SER A 691 18.23 11.52 20.40
CA SER A 691 17.99 12.92 20.76
C SER A 691 18.18 13.84 19.57
N LEU A 692 17.24 14.75 19.32
CA LEU A 692 17.25 15.64 18.16
C LEU A 692 17.14 17.12 18.56
N LEU A 693 18.04 17.95 18.03
CA LEU A 693 17.84 19.40 17.89
C LEU A 693 17.52 19.68 16.42
N LEU A 694 16.27 20.05 16.12
CA LEU A 694 15.84 20.45 14.77
C LEU A 694 15.63 21.96 14.73
N THR A 695 16.16 22.64 13.72
CA THR A 695 16.07 24.09 13.61
C THR A 695 16.04 24.55 12.16
N GLY A 696 15.28 25.60 11.91
CA GLY A 696 15.11 26.17 10.59
C GLY A 696 13.89 27.08 10.55
N GLN A 697 13.91 28.03 9.62
CA GLN A 697 12.69 28.75 9.25
C GLN A 697 11.84 27.87 8.31
N ASP A 698 10.56 28.18 8.13
CA ASP A 698 9.63 27.48 7.23
C ASP A 698 9.42 25.96 7.43
N ILE A 699 10.06 25.31 8.42
CA ILE A 699 9.80 23.88 8.72
C ILE A 699 8.33 23.68 9.05
N GLY A 700 7.74 24.58 9.84
CA GLY A 700 6.33 24.57 10.14
C GLY A 700 5.49 24.93 8.92
N TYR A 701 5.89 25.95 8.17
CA TYR A 701 5.18 26.33 6.95
C TYR A 701 5.08 25.15 5.95
N GLU A 702 6.16 24.42 5.72
CA GLU A 702 6.20 23.33 4.74
C GLU A 702 5.56 22.05 5.27
N LEU A 703 5.77 21.73 6.55
CA LEU A 703 5.34 20.45 7.12
C LEU A 703 4.01 20.52 7.87
N LYS A 704 3.35 21.68 8.01
CA LYS A 704 2.08 21.86 8.77
C LYS A 704 0.99 20.85 8.46
N GLU A 705 0.95 20.29 7.26
CA GLU A 705 -0.05 19.28 6.84
C GLU A 705 0.46 17.83 6.92
N LYS A 706 1.71 17.61 7.31
CA LYS A 706 2.34 16.28 7.38
C LYS A 706 2.20 15.70 8.79
N PRO A 707 1.90 14.39 8.93
CA PRO A 707 1.83 13.73 10.24
C PRO A 707 3.12 13.85 11.06
N PHE A 708 4.29 13.99 10.42
CA PHE A 708 5.55 14.22 11.10
C PHE A 708 5.50 15.46 12.00
N TYR A 709 4.94 16.56 11.51
CA TYR A 709 4.90 17.83 12.24
C TYR A 709 4.05 17.75 13.50
N THR A 710 2.88 17.11 13.42
CA THR A 710 1.97 16.98 14.56
C THR A 710 2.31 15.82 15.49
N SER A 711 2.78 14.69 14.96
CA SER A 711 2.97 13.45 15.72
C SER A 711 4.38 13.26 16.25
N VAL A 712 5.39 13.82 15.57
CA VAL A 712 6.82 13.66 15.95
C VAL A 712 7.34 14.91 16.63
N LEU A 713 7.16 16.07 15.99
CA LEU A 713 7.56 17.35 16.60
C LEU A 713 6.58 17.81 17.68
N SER A 714 5.37 17.23 17.72
CA SER A 714 4.31 17.63 18.65
C SER A 714 4.03 19.14 18.57
N ALA A 715 4.08 19.67 17.34
CA ALA A 715 3.90 21.08 17.03
C ALA A 715 2.57 21.32 16.31
N LYS A 716 1.99 22.50 16.53
CA LYS A 716 0.91 23.06 15.70
C LYS A 716 1.38 24.37 15.11
N TYR A 717 1.19 24.52 13.81
CA TYR A 717 1.57 25.71 13.09
C TYR A 717 0.48 26.78 13.28
N LEU A 718 0.90 28.02 13.60
CA LEU A 718 -0.02 29.13 13.82
C LEU A 718 0.09 30.20 12.75
N ALA A 719 1.32 30.62 12.42
CA ALA A 719 1.56 31.66 11.43
C ALA A 719 2.94 31.52 10.81
N ASP A 720 3.04 32.00 9.57
CA ASP A 720 4.31 32.25 8.89
C ASP A 720 4.81 33.61 9.39
N SER A 721 6.13 33.77 9.49
CA SER A 721 6.79 35.06 9.67
C SER A 721 6.33 35.80 10.92
N SER A 722 6.95 35.50 12.06
CA SER A 722 6.58 36.06 13.37
C SER A 722 6.56 37.59 13.43
N LYS A 723 7.35 38.27 12.59
CA LYS A 723 7.67 39.72 12.61
C LYS A 723 8.29 40.22 13.93
N VAL A 724 8.30 39.40 14.96
CA VAL A 724 8.82 39.66 16.30
C VAL A 724 10.16 38.96 16.45
N LYS A 725 11.18 39.72 16.84
CA LYS A 725 12.56 39.24 16.93
C LYS A 725 13.03 38.99 18.35
N ASN A 726 12.36 39.58 19.33
CA ASN A 726 12.69 39.39 20.74
C ASN A 726 12.19 38.03 21.22
N LEU A 727 13.06 37.27 21.87
CA LEU A 727 12.80 35.94 22.39
C LEU A 727 12.98 35.94 23.91
N ALA A 728 12.10 35.23 24.62
CA ALA A 728 12.30 34.93 26.03
C ALA A 728 11.79 33.53 26.36
N ALA A 729 12.48 32.87 27.30
CA ALA A 729 12.08 31.57 27.79
C ALA A 729 10.72 31.60 28.49
N THR A 730 10.06 30.44 28.48
CA THR A 730 8.86 30.23 29.29
C THR A 730 9.25 29.78 30.70
N SER A 731 8.33 29.93 31.65
CA SER A 731 8.47 29.35 32.99
C SER A 731 8.10 27.86 33.03
N GLU A 732 7.71 27.26 31.90
CA GLU A 732 7.22 25.88 31.83
C GLU A 732 8.34 24.84 31.71
N PHE A 733 9.59 25.30 31.51
CA PHE A 733 10.74 24.43 31.29
C PHE A 733 12.00 24.95 32.01
N PRO A 734 12.35 24.40 33.19
CA PRO A 734 13.40 24.92 34.05
C PRO A 734 14.79 25.03 33.38
N GLU A 735 15.12 24.13 32.47
CA GLU A 735 16.42 24.13 31.78
C GLU A 735 16.66 25.39 30.93
N PHE A 736 15.59 26.06 30.48
CA PHE A 736 15.67 27.30 29.69
C PHE A 736 15.37 28.55 30.50
N GLU A 737 15.09 28.45 31.80
CA GLU A 737 14.73 29.60 32.64
C GLU A 737 15.77 30.74 32.55
N GLY A 738 15.24 31.97 32.43
CA GLY A 738 16.03 33.19 32.33
C GLY A 738 16.66 33.47 30.96
N PHE A 739 16.50 32.59 29.97
CA PHE A 739 17.04 32.81 28.63
C PHE A 739 16.28 33.94 27.89
N THR A 740 17.03 34.88 27.32
CA THR A 740 16.53 35.93 26.44
C THR A 740 17.45 36.11 25.24
N ALA A 741 16.89 36.45 24.08
CA ALA A 741 17.65 36.65 22.85
C ALA A 741 16.94 37.61 21.89
N VAL A 742 17.66 38.06 20.88
CA VAL A 742 17.11 38.82 19.74
C VAL A 742 17.52 38.11 18.45
N LEU A 743 16.58 37.93 17.52
CA LEU A 743 16.85 37.41 16.18
C LEU A 743 17.31 38.52 15.23
N ASP A 744 18.18 38.19 14.27
CA ASP A 744 18.71 39.10 13.24
C ASP A 744 19.41 40.36 13.79
N GLY A 745 20.33 40.15 14.74
CA GLY A 745 21.23 41.19 15.25
C GLY A 745 22.61 41.19 14.59
N THR A 746 23.48 42.10 15.01
CA THR A 746 24.71 42.51 14.32
C THR A 746 25.70 41.39 13.98
N ASP A 747 25.76 40.32 14.76
CA ASP A 747 26.68 39.17 14.55
C ASP A 747 25.96 37.88 14.13
N SER A 748 24.64 37.93 13.92
CA SER A 748 23.83 36.78 13.48
C SER A 748 23.93 36.57 11.97
N ALA A 749 23.31 35.50 11.45
CA ALA A 749 23.21 35.29 10.01
C ALA A 749 22.26 36.28 9.30
N ASN A 750 21.43 37.03 10.03
CA ASN A 750 20.47 37.99 9.49
C ASN A 750 19.54 37.40 8.40
N ASN A 751 19.10 36.17 8.60
CA ASN A 751 18.36 35.37 7.61
C ASN A 751 17.00 34.88 8.12
N GLN A 752 16.51 35.35 9.27
CA GLN A 752 15.26 34.85 9.88
C GLN A 752 14.01 35.56 9.38
N LYS A 753 13.86 35.68 8.06
CA LYS A 753 12.75 36.41 7.44
C LYS A 753 11.41 35.70 7.61
N TYR A 754 11.41 34.36 7.61
CA TYR A 754 10.23 33.50 7.60
C TYR A 754 10.16 32.60 8.85
N ALA A 755 10.57 33.15 10.00
CA ALA A 755 10.49 32.43 11.26
C ALA A 755 9.03 32.09 11.62
N ASP A 756 8.74 30.82 11.85
CA ASP A 756 7.40 30.30 12.07
C ASP A 756 6.92 30.55 13.51
N VAL A 757 5.62 30.73 13.66
CA VAL A 757 4.94 30.81 14.95
C VAL A 757 4.24 29.49 15.23
N ILE A 758 4.49 28.93 16.42
CA ILE A 758 3.99 27.61 16.81
C ILE A 758 3.17 27.63 18.09
N SER A 759 2.32 26.62 18.24
CA SER A 759 1.85 26.12 19.54
C SER A 759 2.18 24.64 19.69
N ILE A 760 1.91 24.09 20.86
CA ILE A 760 2.30 22.73 21.24
C ILE A 760 1.11 21.76 21.20
N LEU A 761 1.40 20.50 20.91
CA LEU A 761 0.56 19.34 21.17
C LEU A 761 1.22 18.51 22.29
N ALA A 762 0.44 17.82 23.12
CA ALA A 762 1.03 16.92 24.10
C ALA A 762 1.84 15.81 23.39
N PRO A 763 3.03 15.42 23.88
CA PRO A 763 3.63 15.80 25.17
C PRO A 763 4.61 16.98 25.13
N ALA A 764 4.64 17.80 24.08
CA ALA A 764 5.54 18.95 24.00
C ALA A 764 5.29 19.98 25.10
N LYS A 765 6.36 20.72 25.42
CA LYS A 765 6.36 21.90 26.27
C LYS A 765 7.00 23.05 25.52
N LEU A 766 6.42 24.24 25.65
CA LEU A 766 6.94 25.42 25.00
C LEU A 766 8.12 25.94 25.81
N ILE A 767 9.27 26.18 25.17
CA ILE A 767 10.52 26.57 25.86
C ILE A 767 10.94 28.01 25.59
N VAL A 768 10.59 28.59 24.44
CA VAL A 768 10.86 29.99 24.08
C VAL A 768 9.65 30.58 23.35
N ASN A 769 9.33 31.83 23.69
CA ASN A 769 8.28 32.63 23.06
C ASN A 769 8.85 33.88 22.38
N TYR A 770 8.14 34.33 21.34
CA TYR A 770 8.28 35.68 20.82
C TYR A 770 7.68 36.69 21.81
N GLN A 771 8.41 37.76 22.09
CA GLN A 771 7.99 38.86 22.95
C GLN A 771 7.42 39.99 22.11
N ASP A 772 6.13 39.90 21.79
CA ASP A 772 5.38 40.99 21.15
C ASP A 772 4.84 41.95 22.22
N PRO A 773 5.28 43.22 22.28
CA PRO A 773 4.75 44.20 23.22
C PRO A 773 3.26 44.50 23.01
N ALA A 774 2.69 44.19 21.83
CA ALA A 774 1.32 44.52 21.45
C ALA A 774 0.31 43.37 21.57
N ALA A 775 0.76 42.13 21.82
CA ALA A 775 -0.11 40.95 21.90
C ALA A 775 -0.18 40.38 23.33
N SER A 776 -1.40 40.16 23.84
CA SER A 776 -1.63 39.53 25.15
C SER A 776 -1.36 38.02 25.17
N ASN A 777 -1.22 37.38 23.99
CA ASN A 777 -0.96 35.95 23.85
C ASN A 777 0.50 35.71 23.49
N LYS A 778 1.22 34.99 24.35
CA LYS A 778 2.58 34.52 24.08
C LYS A 778 2.57 33.58 22.87
N THR A 779 3.24 33.94 21.79
CA THR A 779 3.38 33.13 20.58
C THR A 779 4.66 32.29 20.64
N GLY A 780 4.54 30.98 20.38
CA GLY A 780 5.65 30.05 20.56
C GLY A 780 6.70 30.17 19.45
N ALA A 781 7.97 30.10 19.86
CA ALA A 781 9.14 30.14 18.97
C ALA A 781 9.96 28.83 19.00
N ALA A 782 9.96 28.13 20.14
CA ALA A 782 10.62 26.85 20.28
C ALA A 782 9.90 25.95 21.30
N LEU A 783 9.97 24.64 21.09
CA LEU A 783 9.42 23.62 21.99
C LEU A 783 10.45 22.54 22.32
N ALA A 784 10.15 21.80 23.38
CA ALA A 784 10.85 20.58 23.76
C ALA A 784 9.86 19.43 23.98
N VAL A 785 10.25 18.23 23.58
CA VAL A 785 9.53 16.98 23.83
C VAL A 785 10.41 16.08 24.68
N LYS A 786 9.83 15.56 25.77
CA LYS A 786 10.44 14.51 26.59
C LYS A 786 9.41 13.42 26.83
N ASN A 787 9.70 12.21 26.40
CA ASN A 787 8.95 11.01 26.80
C ASN A 787 9.93 9.91 27.24
N GLU A 788 9.42 8.72 27.52
CA GLU A 788 10.22 7.58 27.97
C GLU A 788 11.19 7.06 26.89
N VAL A 789 10.92 7.39 25.62
CA VAL A 789 11.64 6.88 24.46
C VAL A 789 12.73 7.88 24.05
N TYR A 790 12.38 9.13 23.74
CA TYR A 790 13.26 10.12 23.12
C TYR A 790 13.19 11.52 23.72
N ARG A 791 14.12 12.38 23.29
CA ARG A 791 14.15 13.81 23.59
C ARG A 791 14.30 14.62 22.32
N LEU A 792 13.58 15.73 22.23
CA LEU A 792 13.62 16.58 21.05
C LEU A 792 13.51 18.04 21.44
N VAL A 793 14.27 18.90 20.76
CA VAL A 793 14.12 20.35 20.78
C VAL A 793 13.87 20.79 19.34
N TYR A 794 12.81 21.56 19.13
CA TYR A 794 12.48 22.13 17.81
C TYR A 794 12.44 23.65 17.91
N LEU A 795 13.24 24.31 17.07
CA LEU A 795 13.24 25.76 16.89
C LEU A 795 12.52 26.07 15.57
N ALA A 796 11.45 26.85 15.64
CA ALA A 796 10.69 27.31 14.48
C ALA A 796 11.39 28.48 13.74
N PHE A 797 12.69 28.61 13.96
CA PHE A 797 13.60 29.58 13.36
C PHE A 797 15.00 28.92 13.30
N GLY A 798 15.87 29.43 12.44
CA GLY A 798 17.27 29.02 12.36
C GLY A 798 18.07 29.52 13.57
N PHE A 799 18.78 28.61 14.24
CA PHE A 799 19.62 28.91 15.40
C PHE A 799 20.70 29.97 15.08
N GLU A 800 21.19 30.00 13.83
CA GLU A 800 22.13 31.01 13.33
C GLU A 800 21.59 32.44 13.39
N GLY A 801 20.26 32.60 13.52
CA GLY A 801 19.59 33.89 13.64
C GLY A 801 19.70 34.54 15.01
N ILE A 802 20.04 33.80 16.06
CA ILE A 802 20.19 34.36 17.42
C ILE A 802 21.39 35.30 17.45
N ALA A 803 21.18 36.55 17.87
CA ALA A 803 22.24 37.53 18.05
C ALA A 803 23.05 37.30 19.35
N GLY A 804 24.35 37.52 19.26
CA GLY A 804 25.34 37.31 20.31
C GLY A 804 25.89 35.90 20.34
N GLU A 805 27.18 35.73 20.06
CA GLU A 805 27.86 34.43 20.17
C GLU A 805 27.70 33.78 21.55
N ALA A 806 27.90 34.57 22.62
CA ALA A 806 27.70 34.08 23.98
C ALA A 806 26.26 33.59 24.24
N VAL A 807 25.27 34.23 23.62
CA VAL A 807 23.85 33.86 23.73
C VAL A 807 23.57 32.56 22.96
N ARG A 808 24.12 32.42 21.75
CA ARG A 808 24.08 31.16 20.97
C ARG A 808 24.71 30.01 21.75
N CYS A 809 25.89 30.22 22.34
CA CYS A 809 26.59 29.24 23.17
C CYS A 809 25.77 28.86 24.42
N ASP A 810 25.15 29.82 25.10
CA ASP A 810 24.28 29.53 26.25
C ASP A 810 23.04 28.72 25.85
N PHE A 811 22.39 29.07 24.72
CA PHE A 811 21.26 28.29 24.21
C PHE A 811 21.64 26.85 23.89
N MET A 812 22.73 26.66 23.13
CA MET A 812 23.22 25.33 22.78
C MET A 812 23.57 24.51 24.03
N LYS A 813 24.20 25.14 25.04
CA LYS A 813 24.49 24.51 26.33
C LYS A 813 23.23 23.97 27.01
N ARG A 814 22.17 24.77 27.05
CA ARG A 814 20.88 24.38 27.66
C ARG A 814 20.19 23.27 26.87
N ALA A 815 20.15 23.39 25.55
CA ALA A 815 19.57 22.38 24.67
C ALA A 815 20.31 21.04 24.79
N VAL A 816 21.64 21.03 24.73
CA VAL A 816 22.45 19.83 24.86
C VAL A 816 22.31 19.20 26.24
N LYS A 817 22.30 19.99 27.33
CA LYS A 817 22.05 19.48 28.69
C LYS A 817 20.72 18.74 28.80
N PHE A 818 19.68 19.25 28.13
CA PHE A 818 18.37 18.60 28.07
C PHE A 818 18.40 17.34 27.18
N LEU A 819 18.97 17.43 25.98
CA LEU A 819 18.96 16.35 24.99
C LEU A 819 19.87 15.18 25.39
N MET A 820 20.97 15.44 26.09
CA MET A 820 21.98 14.46 26.49
C MET A 820 22.28 14.53 28.00
N PRO A 821 21.32 14.15 28.87
CA PRO A 821 21.50 14.22 30.33
C PRO A 821 22.53 13.21 30.86
N ASP A 822 22.70 12.08 30.17
CA ASP A 822 23.72 11.06 30.41
C ASP A 822 24.19 10.56 29.03
N PRO A 823 25.34 11.03 28.54
CA PRO A 823 25.88 10.59 27.26
C PRO A 823 26.14 9.08 27.22
N ASN A 824 26.26 8.40 28.36
CA ASN A 824 26.65 6.99 28.47
C ASN A 824 25.49 6.02 28.69
N ALA A 825 24.31 6.51 29.09
CA ALA A 825 23.12 5.67 29.19
C ALA A 825 22.41 5.54 27.84
N LYS A 826 22.54 4.38 27.20
CA LYS A 826 21.53 3.66 26.37
C LYS A 826 22.20 2.69 25.39
N ILE A 827 22.84 1.64 25.92
CA ILE A 827 23.27 0.48 25.12
C ILE A 827 22.11 -0.51 24.91
N GLY A 828 21.02 -0.40 25.69
CA GLY A 828 19.89 -1.32 25.62
C GLY A 828 18.86 -1.07 24.52
N SER A 829 18.93 0.03 23.74
CA SER A 829 17.83 0.44 22.86
C SER A 829 17.96 0.03 21.40
N LEU A 830 19.13 -0.33 20.85
CA LEU A 830 19.21 -0.76 19.44
C LEU A 830 18.58 -2.15 19.26
N ALA A 831 19.03 -3.11 20.08
CA ALA A 831 18.48 -4.47 20.11
C ALA A 831 17.02 -4.50 20.56
N ALA A 832 16.63 -3.67 21.53
CA ALA A 832 15.24 -3.55 21.95
C ALA A 832 14.36 -2.82 20.93
N ALA A 833 14.90 -1.85 20.15
CA ALA A 833 14.16 -1.18 19.09
C ALA A 833 13.91 -2.12 17.90
N GLU A 834 14.87 -2.95 17.54
CA GLU A 834 14.70 -3.95 16.47
C GLU A 834 13.91 -5.17 16.93
N ALA A 835 14.09 -5.61 18.18
CA ALA A 835 13.22 -6.61 18.80
C ALA A 835 11.79 -6.07 18.93
N ARG A 836 11.58 -4.77 19.16
CA ARG A 836 10.24 -4.13 19.15
C ARG A 836 9.68 -3.93 17.75
N LEU A 837 10.50 -3.68 16.73
CA LEU A 837 10.09 -3.62 15.33
C LEU A 837 9.70 -5.00 14.79
N SER A 838 10.43 -6.04 15.17
CA SER A 838 10.10 -7.45 14.86
C SER A 838 8.94 -7.97 15.73
N SER A 839 8.87 -7.60 17.02
CA SER A 839 7.75 -7.95 17.89
C SER A 839 6.49 -7.16 17.57
N ALA A 840 6.56 -5.95 16.99
CA ALA A 840 5.38 -5.22 16.51
C ALA A 840 4.82 -5.86 15.22
N ARG A 841 5.67 -6.50 14.41
CA ARG A 841 5.24 -7.39 13.31
C ARG A 841 4.58 -8.66 13.87
N ASN A 842 5.24 -9.35 14.81
CA ASN A 842 4.73 -10.60 15.40
C ASN A 842 3.53 -10.41 16.35
N ALA A 843 3.41 -9.28 17.06
CA ALA A 843 2.29 -8.98 17.95
C ALA A 843 1.03 -8.59 17.17
N LYS A 844 1.18 -7.98 15.99
CA LYS A 844 0.07 -7.84 15.03
C LYS A 844 -0.44 -9.20 14.57
N ASP A 845 0.47 -10.13 14.27
CA ASP A 845 0.10 -11.50 13.85
C ASP A 845 -0.51 -12.33 15.00
N LEU A 846 -0.02 -12.17 16.23
CA LEU A 846 -0.59 -12.85 17.41
C LEU A 846 -1.95 -12.27 17.83
N ALA A 847 -2.11 -10.94 17.81
CA ALA A 847 -3.39 -10.30 18.11
C ALA A 847 -4.46 -10.71 17.08
N TYR A 848 -4.09 -10.77 15.81
CA TYR A 848 -4.94 -11.26 14.73
C TYR A 848 -5.33 -12.74 14.91
N THR A 849 -4.40 -13.58 15.34
CA THR A 849 -4.66 -15.00 15.61
C THR A 849 -5.59 -15.19 16.82
N ALA A 850 -5.44 -14.38 17.86
CA ALA A 850 -6.33 -14.38 19.02
C ALA A 850 -7.75 -13.94 18.64
N GLU A 851 -7.89 -12.93 17.78
CA GLU A 851 -9.18 -12.43 17.30
C GLU A 851 -9.97 -13.50 16.51
N LEU A 852 -9.30 -14.24 15.62
CA LEU A 852 -9.90 -15.35 14.87
C LEU A 852 -10.40 -16.50 15.75
N GLU A 853 -9.67 -16.83 16.82
CA GLU A 853 -10.07 -17.91 17.71
C GLU A 853 -11.27 -17.50 18.57
N CYS A 854 -11.35 -16.22 18.96
CA CYS A 854 -12.51 -15.66 19.65
C CYS A 854 -13.77 -15.70 18.77
N GLU A 855 -13.66 -15.31 17.50
CA GLU A 855 -14.77 -15.35 16.56
C GLU A 855 -15.32 -16.77 16.35
N LYS A 856 -14.44 -17.78 16.31
CA LYS A 856 -14.85 -19.19 16.22
C LYS A 856 -15.63 -19.64 17.45
N ILE A 857 -15.17 -19.30 18.65
CA ILE A 857 -15.85 -19.67 19.90
C ILE A 857 -17.23 -18.98 19.96
N ILE A 858 -17.32 -17.71 19.60
CA ILE A 858 -18.59 -16.96 19.53
C ILE A 858 -19.54 -17.63 18.51
N ALA A 859 -19.02 -18.04 17.35
CA ALA A 859 -19.80 -18.75 16.34
C ALA A 859 -20.28 -20.12 16.83
N ASP A 860 -19.44 -20.89 17.52
CA ASP A 860 -19.81 -22.20 18.07
C ASP A 860 -20.85 -22.07 19.21
N VAL A 861 -20.78 -21.00 20.02
CA VAL A 861 -21.80 -20.64 21.02
C VAL A 861 -23.13 -20.28 20.36
N LYS A 862 -23.13 -19.41 19.34
CA LYS A 862 -24.32 -19.00 18.58
C LYS A 862 -25.00 -20.17 17.89
N ASN A 863 -24.21 -21.11 17.37
CA ASN A 863 -24.68 -22.28 16.63
C ASN A 863 -24.86 -23.53 17.50
N SER A 864 -24.77 -23.41 18.83
CA SER A 864 -24.92 -24.52 19.79
C SER A 864 -24.06 -25.75 19.48
N LYS A 865 -22.81 -25.56 19.03
CA LYS A 865 -21.86 -26.63 18.68
C LYS A 865 -21.18 -27.21 19.94
N ILE A 866 -21.98 -27.89 20.76
CA ILE A 866 -21.59 -28.43 22.08
C ILE A 866 -20.28 -29.25 22.05
N ASP A 867 -20.11 -30.15 21.07
CA ASP A 867 -18.91 -31.00 20.99
C ASP A 867 -17.62 -30.20 20.73
N ARG A 868 -17.71 -29.12 19.94
CA ARG A 868 -16.58 -28.24 19.64
C ARG A 868 -16.22 -27.36 20.82
N LEU A 869 -17.23 -26.86 21.53
CA LEU A 869 -17.04 -26.10 22.77
C LEU A 869 -16.38 -26.96 23.86
N ASN A 870 -16.84 -28.21 24.03
CA ASN A 870 -16.21 -29.16 24.96
C ASN A 870 -14.77 -29.51 24.57
N ALA A 871 -14.49 -29.72 23.27
CA ALA A 871 -13.14 -29.95 22.77
C ALA A 871 -12.23 -28.74 23.02
N PHE A 872 -12.73 -27.52 22.82
CA PHE A 872 -12.03 -26.27 23.14
C PHE A 872 -11.69 -26.20 24.63
N THR A 873 -12.68 -26.40 25.51
CA THR A 873 -12.48 -26.38 26.97
C THR A 873 -11.44 -27.41 27.43
N ALA A 874 -11.52 -28.64 26.92
CA ALA A 874 -10.57 -29.71 27.26
C ALA A 874 -9.14 -29.42 26.75
N ASN A 875 -9.01 -28.74 25.62
CA ASN A 875 -7.70 -28.35 25.07
C ASN A 875 -7.11 -27.16 25.84
N PHE A 876 -7.96 -26.22 26.27
CA PHE A 876 -7.60 -25.08 27.12
C PHE A 876 -7.05 -25.55 28.48
N GLU A 877 -7.72 -26.51 29.13
CA GLU A 877 -7.29 -27.08 30.41
C GLU A 877 -5.95 -27.82 30.33
N LYS A 878 -5.63 -28.42 29.17
CA LYS A 878 -4.36 -29.12 28.94
C LYS A 878 -3.18 -28.18 28.70
N ASN A 879 -3.42 -26.94 28.29
CA ASN A 879 -2.35 -26.01 27.92
C ASN A 879 -2.62 -24.56 28.36
N PRO A 880 -2.76 -24.28 29.67
CA PRO A 880 -3.13 -22.97 30.21
C PRO A 880 -2.09 -21.85 29.97
N LYS A 881 -0.96 -22.16 29.33
CA LYS A 881 0.12 -21.21 29.00
C LYS A 881 0.18 -20.82 27.52
N ALA A 882 -0.78 -21.22 26.68
CA ALA A 882 -0.79 -20.85 25.27
C ALA A 882 -0.82 -19.31 25.10
N GLN A 883 0.23 -18.78 24.48
CA GLN A 883 0.57 -17.35 24.41
C GLN A 883 -0.51 -16.49 23.73
N ILE A 884 -1.37 -17.10 22.90
CA ILE A 884 -2.48 -16.49 22.15
C ILE A 884 -3.56 -15.90 23.09
N TYR A 885 -3.90 -16.58 24.19
CA TYR A 885 -5.07 -16.21 25.01
C TYR A 885 -4.77 -15.15 26.08
N ARG A 886 -3.50 -14.93 26.41
CA ARG A 886 -3.05 -13.84 27.29
C ARG A 886 -3.14 -12.45 26.65
N VAL A 887 -3.34 -12.38 25.33
CA VAL A 887 -3.36 -11.15 24.53
C VAL A 887 -4.79 -10.76 24.12
N MET A 888 -5.82 -11.49 24.57
CA MET A 888 -7.22 -11.10 24.36
C MET A 888 -7.48 -9.79 25.13
N GLY A 889 -7.59 -8.68 24.41
CA GLY A 889 -7.86 -7.37 25.01
C GLY A 889 -9.18 -7.35 25.79
N GLU A 890 -9.27 -6.52 26.82
CA GLU A 890 -10.44 -6.44 27.72
C GLU A 890 -11.76 -6.21 26.99
N SER A 891 -11.76 -5.45 25.89
CA SER A 891 -12.95 -5.21 25.05
C SER A 891 -13.42 -6.49 24.35
N LEU A 892 -12.51 -7.25 23.75
CA LEU A 892 -12.80 -8.50 23.03
C LEU A 892 -13.27 -9.61 23.99
N ARG A 893 -12.64 -9.69 25.15
CA ARG A 893 -13.04 -10.57 26.27
C ARG A 893 -14.41 -10.20 26.80
N SER A 894 -14.72 -8.91 26.88
CA SER A 894 -16.05 -8.43 27.32
C SER A 894 -17.14 -8.78 26.31
N SER A 895 -16.88 -8.69 25.00
CA SER A 895 -17.82 -9.12 23.96
C SER A 895 -18.09 -10.62 24.00
N LEU A 896 -17.06 -11.44 24.25
CA LEU A 896 -17.22 -12.88 24.44
C LEU A 896 -18.08 -13.18 25.68
N ILE A 897 -17.74 -12.62 26.84
CA ILE A 897 -18.50 -12.79 28.10
C ILE A 897 -19.95 -12.29 27.96
N HIS A 898 -20.16 -11.19 27.23
CA HIS A 898 -21.48 -10.66 26.96
C HIS A 898 -22.35 -11.64 26.15
N GLU A 899 -21.82 -12.20 25.07
CA GLU A 899 -22.55 -13.17 24.24
C GLU A 899 -22.77 -14.50 24.96
N ILE A 900 -21.81 -14.91 25.80
CA ILE A 900 -21.91 -16.06 26.70
C ILE A 900 -23.13 -15.90 27.64
N ASN A 901 -23.32 -14.70 28.19
CA ASN A 901 -24.36 -14.41 29.18
C ASN A 901 -25.75 -14.17 28.56
N GLN A 902 -25.84 -13.86 27.25
CA GLN A 902 -27.12 -13.63 26.56
C GLN A 902 -27.83 -14.93 26.11
N ASN A 903 -27.16 -16.08 26.16
CA ASN A 903 -27.66 -17.32 25.57
C ASN A 903 -28.39 -18.21 26.60
N ASN A 904 -29.71 -18.41 26.45
CA ASN A 904 -30.58 -19.08 27.43
C ASN A 904 -30.71 -20.61 27.27
N SER A 905 -29.76 -21.26 26.61
CA SER A 905 -29.81 -22.71 26.38
C SER A 905 -29.39 -23.52 27.62
N ALA A 906 -30.31 -24.35 28.14
CA ALA A 906 -30.08 -25.20 29.32
C ALA A 906 -28.95 -26.24 29.13
N ALA A 907 -28.68 -26.68 27.90
CA ALA A 907 -27.61 -27.62 27.58
C ALA A 907 -26.23 -26.95 27.44
N LEU A 908 -26.20 -25.67 27.07
CA LEU A 908 -24.96 -24.90 26.92
C LEU A 908 -24.48 -24.34 28.25
N LYS A 909 -25.40 -23.94 29.13
CA LYS A 909 -25.11 -23.23 30.39
C LYS A 909 -23.91 -23.77 31.20
N PRO A 910 -23.74 -25.10 31.43
CA PRO A 910 -22.60 -25.62 32.18
C PRO A 910 -21.25 -25.42 31.48
N ILE A 911 -21.23 -25.48 30.14
CA ILE A 911 -20.03 -25.29 29.31
C ILE A 911 -19.65 -23.81 29.26
N MET A 912 -20.68 -22.95 29.17
CA MET A 912 -20.54 -21.49 29.15
C MET A 912 -19.95 -20.96 30.48
N GLU A 913 -20.44 -21.47 31.62
CA GLU A 913 -19.88 -21.17 32.95
C GLU A 913 -18.42 -21.63 33.06
N LYS A 914 -18.09 -22.79 32.50
CA LYS A 914 -16.72 -23.34 32.48
C LYS A 914 -15.77 -22.51 31.60
N ILE A 915 -16.20 -22.09 30.40
CA ILE A 915 -15.43 -21.19 29.53
C ILE A 915 -15.24 -19.81 30.20
N SER A 916 -16.29 -19.26 30.82
CA SER A 916 -16.20 -17.99 31.53
C SER A 916 -15.24 -18.07 32.72
N ALA A 917 -15.18 -19.20 33.44
CA ALA A 917 -14.25 -19.41 34.55
C ALA A 917 -12.80 -19.60 34.07
N LEU A 918 -12.57 -20.17 32.89
CA LEU A 918 -11.24 -20.33 32.29
C LEU A 918 -10.68 -19.04 31.70
N LEU A 919 -11.56 -18.15 31.24
CA LEU A 919 -11.19 -16.81 30.77
C LEU A 919 -10.92 -15.83 31.90
N ASN A 920 -11.44 -16.10 33.10
CA ASN A 920 -11.22 -15.35 34.33
C ASN A 920 -9.94 -15.75 35.04
#